data_AF-A0A928C7J9-F1
#
_entry.id   AF-A0A928C7J9-F1
#
_cell.length_a   1.000
_cell.length_b   1.000
_cell.length_c   1.000
_cell.angle_alpha   90.00
_cell.angle_beta   90.00
_cell.angle_gamma   90.00
#
_symmetry.space_group_name_H-M   'P 1'
#
loop_
_entity.id
_entity.type
_entity.pdbx_description
1 polymer ?
#
loop_
_entity_poly.entity_id
_entity_poly.type
_entity_poly.pdbx_seq_one_letter_code
_entity_poly.pdbx_strand_id
1 'polypeptide(L)'
;MLLTIYDRYNHKKADLSPNDISTQVKEIQSDNVLNLSFTIYEYVALDVNDYVDFMGERYWMMEKYHPKQKSSVEWVYNIKMFGIESLIKRFLVLKMVDNECEPVFTLTDKPTEHISLIVQSLNIGMDTNAWKVGVVDGLENIVIDYEGKYCNEALKEIAEKVGTEYWFDGQTLNLCRCEYGDDIPLGYGNGLLEIDKSNADNVKFYTRLFPIGSSRNIDRETYGYSRLQLPSKEKYIDINTDKYGIIHHYESNAFADIYPKRIGTVSSVRSDEVIGEDGEPLKKYYFKDDDLDFDPNDYELPGLVKRVSFQEGSELAGLGTEENGTYFFEVNYNSSTQEFEIITIWAYDDDTQLPNDILIPKIGDKYILWNINMPFDYYTKAEEEFREAVNKFNEENAIDVSIYKAPTDYVYIEKNEIELYVGRPVRLESEKYFPETGYKKSRITKITRKVNLPTQMNIEISDALSKGAIAKIGDDINDIRNYTHSIAGNISLPIIRTGDNTLPTDNNLFSARRTQRDFLSRVKEDQALKKITFKEGLDIGYYTSGERGGRIDGDGNAELLTMVVRHLLRSAEFRNGFTGEGWQLWVDDWGLSNLEIDRLTVRQIMTVFELLIERIRAVGGQIIVSAANGKIKTVEDAGETYKITFEGENYFMAHDLIRCQVFSGIENNNNGQPQSPVRGYWVEVQSVVDGKIIIPKSEFTEWGTLPMEGDECVLMGNTENPYRQSLISIAATEDGQPRIDIMDGVKEKNFVGCLRARFGNLDGIGDSNFPLDKQPQGNGLYADNAYLRGTFLLTTGEDIKTKFEVMEGKIESMVEGLREDFMQDKGFLANPNFYNGMLNWHTNNDVVFYKVGSKWIWTDNIISLKKNFALTEWDGERTICRIRSNYIRQNHSDYLSLPEFVINGDGLKEPASIYVSFLFKVVTPGILNISFDNYDTSGFVEHEQFSVRQDMSSTNGKYQQFNASGLWNGTGDFTLGFTGEIHLYMLILTTDRLES
;
A
#
# COMPACT_ATOMS: atom_id res chain seq x y z
N MET A 1 -20.21 0.09 -22.37
CA MET A 1 -19.58 0.79 -23.52
C MET A 1 -18.35 0.01 -23.95
N LEU A 2 -18.01 -0.05 -25.24
CA LEU A 2 -16.77 -0.68 -25.71
C LEU A 2 -15.80 0.42 -26.13
N LEU A 3 -14.56 0.37 -25.65
CA LEU A 3 -13.47 1.26 -26.05
C LEU A 3 -12.37 0.45 -26.73
N THR A 4 -11.63 1.08 -27.65
CA THR A 4 -10.52 0.44 -28.35
C THR A 4 -9.23 1.19 -28.06
N ILE A 5 -8.22 0.48 -27.57
CA ILE A 5 -6.86 1.01 -27.41
C ILE A 5 -6.08 0.80 -28.71
N TYR A 6 -5.38 1.85 -29.13
CA TYR A 6 -4.47 1.87 -30.27
C TYR A 6 -3.04 2.10 -29.81
N ASP A 7 -2.08 1.56 -30.56
CA ASP A 7 -0.67 1.90 -30.39
C ASP A 7 -0.35 3.29 -30.97
N ARG A 8 0.88 3.77 -30.73
CA ARG A 8 1.37 5.04 -31.29
C ARG A 8 1.38 5.10 -32.83
N TYR A 9 1.23 3.97 -33.52
CA TYR A 9 1.21 3.84 -34.98
C TYR A 9 -0.21 3.63 -35.52
N ASN A 10 -1.24 3.83 -34.69
CA ASN A 10 -2.65 3.67 -35.03
C ASN A 10 -3.08 2.21 -35.32
N HIS A 11 -2.35 1.22 -34.82
CA HIS A 11 -2.79 -0.18 -34.84
C HIS A 11 -3.60 -0.49 -33.59
N LYS A 12 -4.72 -1.19 -33.77
CA LYS A 12 -5.55 -1.67 -32.67
C LYS A 12 -4.77 -2.67 -31.82
N LYS A 13 -4.73 -2.45 -30.49
CA LYS A 13 -4.15 -3.37 -29.50
C LYS A 13 -5.18 -4.22 -28.81
N ALA A 14 -6.26 -3.61 -28.32
CA ALA A 14 -7.30 -4.32 -27.57
C ALA A 14 -8.64 -3.58 -27.60
N ASP A 15 -9.74 -4.33 -27.55
CA ASP A 15 -11.02 -3.79 -27.12
C ASP A 15 -11.20 -4.05 -25.62
N LEU A 16 -11.72 -3.07 -24.91
CA LEU A 16 -11.99 -3.16 -23.49
C LEU A 16 -13.41 -2.72 -23.17
N SER A 17 -14.01 -3.39 -22.19
CA SER A 17 -15.26 -2.98 -21.57
C SER A 17 -14.92 -2.40 -20.20
N PRO A 18 -14.92 -1.06 -20.03
CA PRO A 18 -14.72 -0.43 -18.73
C PRO A 18 -15.79 -0.91 -17.74
N ASN A 19 -15.44 -0.96 -16.46
CA ASN A 19 -16.40 -1.17 -15.38
C ASN A 19 -16.95 0.17 -14.85
N ASP A 20 -17.89 0.11 -13.92
CA ASP A 20 -18.66 1.28 -13.46
C ASP A 20 -17.88 2.27 -12.57
N ILE A 21 -16.65 1.91 -12.18
CA ILE A 21 -15.74 2.82 -11.46
C ILE A 21 -14.85 3.63 -12.44
N SER A 22 -14.92 3.33 -13.74
CA SER A 22 -14.18 4.07 -14.77
C SER A 22 -14.78 5.45 -14.97
N THR A 23 -13.94 6.48 -14.93
CA THR A 23 -14.37 7.89 -14.92
C THR A 23 -13.48 8.75 -15.81
N GLN A 24 -14.07 9.79 -16.39
CA GLN A 24 -13.34 10.93 -16.94
C GLN A 24 -13.48 12.10 -15.97
N VAL A 25 -12.36 12.76 -15.65
CA VAL A 25 -12.30 13.96 -14.83
C VAL A 25 -11.68 15.07 -15.67
N LYS A 26 -12.42 16.17 -15.89
CA LYS A 26 -11.98 17.33 -16.66
C LYS A 26 -12.30 18.61 -15.90
N GLU A 27 -11.34 19.53 -15.82
CA GLU A 27 -11.44 20.77 -15.02
C GLU A 27 -10.69 21.91 -15.71
N ILE A 28 -11.19 23.15 -15.60
CA ILE A 28 -10.54 24.35 -16.17
C ILE A 28 -9.13 24.51 -15.57
N GLN A 29 -8.14 24.84 -16.40
CA GLN A 29 -6.74 25.02 -15.99
C GLN A 29 -6.14 23.84 -15.21
N SER A 30 -6.66 22.63 -15.44
CA SER A 30 -6.28 21.40 -14.74
C SER A 30 -6.20 20.23 -15.73
N ASP A 31 -5.94 19.03 -15.23
CA ASP A 31 -5.81 17.83 -16.05
C ASP A 31 -7.16 17.37 -16.62
N ASN A 32 -7.09 16.77 -17.81
CA ASN A 32 -8.17 15.98 -18.40
C ASN A 32 -7.76 14.51 -18.36
N VAL A 33 -8.37 13.73 -17.47
CA VAL A 33 -7.93 12.39 -17.13
C VAL A 33 -9.03 11.37 -17.39
N LEU A 34 -8.69 10.30 -18.09
CA LEU A 34 -9.54 9.12 -18.24
C LEU A 34 -8.99 7.97 -17.39
N ASN A 35 -9.68 7.67 -16.30
CA ASN A 35 -9.40 6.52 -15.43
C ASN A 35 -10.20 5.31 -15.92
N LEU A 36 -9.51 4.28 -16.42
CA LEU A 36 -10.14 3.06 -16.93
C LEU A 36 -9.80 1.87 -16.05
N SER A 37 -10.82 1.16 -15.60
CA SER A 37 -10.69 -0.11 -14.91
C SER A 37 -11.46 -1.17 -15.66
N PHE A 38 -10.78 -2.26 -16.04
CA PHE A 38 -11.34 -3.32 -16.89
C PHE A 38 -10.56 -4.63 -16.74
N THR A 39 -11.08 -5.70 -17.34
CA THR A 39 -10.45 -7.02 -17.36
C THR A 39 -10.45 -7.54 -18.79
N ILE A 40 -9.32 -8.08 -19.23
CA ILE A 40 -9.19 -8.77 -20.52
C ILE A 40 -8.62 -10.17 -20.30
N TYR A 41 -8.86 -11.05 -21.27
CA TYR A 41 -8.55 -12.47 -21.14
C TYR A 41 -7.24 -12.91 -21.84
N GLU A 42 -6.43 -11.93 -22.21
CA GLU A 42 -5.10 -12.11 -22.79
C GLU A 42 -4.18 -10.98 -22.31
N TYR A 43 -2.88 -11.23 -22.25
CA TYR A 43 -1.92 -10.20 -21.83
C TYR A 43 -1.71 -9.19 -22.96
N VAL A 44 -2.05 -7.93 -22.70
CA VAL A 44 -1.78 -6.80 -23.60
C VAL A 44 -0.85 -5.82 -22.91
N ALA A 45 0.37 -5.68 -23.42
CA ALA A 45 1.30 -4.66 -22.95
C ALA A 45 0.82 -3.28 -23.41
N LEU A 46 0.80 -2.29 -22.52
CA LEU A 46 0.48 -0.90 -22.85
C LEU A 46 1.74 -0.04 -22.70
N ASP A 47 2.14 0.63 -23.77
CA ASP A 47 3.37 1.42 -23.85
C ASP A 47 3.06 2.92 -23.92
N VAL A 48 4.11 3.74 -23.74
CA VAL A 48 4.00 5.21 -23.81
C VAL A 48 3.50 5.65 -25.18
N ASN A 49 2.53 6.56 -25.18
CA ASN A 49 1.78 7.09 -26.32
C ASN A 49 0.77 6.12 -26.97
N ASP A 50 0.52 4.94 -26.40
CA ASP A 50 -0.72 4.21 -26.70
C ASP A 50 -1.92 5.09 -26.31
N TYR A 51 -3.02 4.99 -27.04
CA TYR A 51 -4.13 5.93 -26.87
C TYR A 51 -5.50 5.29 -27.00
N VAL A 52 -6.51 6.00 -26.48
CA VAL A 52 -7.92 5.65 -26.60
C VAL A 52 -8.71 6.92 -26.92
N ASP A 53 -9.75 6.79 -27.75
CA ASP A 53 -10.66 7.89 -28.05
C ASP A 53 -11.95 7.71 -27.22
N PHE A 54 -12.35 8.75 -26.48
CA PHE A 54 -13.54 8.79 -25.64
C PHE A 54 -14.25 10.14 -25.77
N MET A 55 -15.55 10.11 -26.13
CA MET A 55 -16.38 11.31 -26.32
C MET A 55 -15.77 12.38 -27.25
N GLY A 56 -15.14 11.95 -28.34
CA GLY A 56 -14.52 12.86 -29.32
C GLY A 56 -13.15 13.39 -28.91
N GLU A 57 -12.65 13.04 -27.73
CA GLU A 57 -11.32 13.41 -27.24
C GLU A 57 -10.39 12.19 -27.20
N ARG A 58 -9.10 12.45 -27.41
CA ARG A 58 -8.05 11.42 -27.36
C ARG A 58 -7.30 11.49 -26.04
N TYR A 59 -7.02 10.33 -25.49
CA TYR A 59 -6.27 10.15 -24.24
C TYR A 59 -5.07 9.24 -24.47
N TRP A 60 -3.92 9.57 -23.91
CA TRP A 60 -2.66 8.84 -24.10
C TRP A 60 -2.11 8.25 -22.79
N MET A 61 -1.44 7.12 -22.89
CA MET A 61 -0.54 6.59 -21.87
C MET A 61 0.71 7.45 -21.79
N MET A 62 1.01 7.99 -20.60
CA MET A 62 2.24 8.75 -20.36
C MET A 62 3.39 7.86 -19.85
N GLU A 63 3.05 6.69 -19.32
CA GLU A 63 4.00 5.72 -18.78
C GLU A 63 3.64 4.31 -19.25
N LYS A 64 4.63 3.41 -19.23
CA LYS A 64 4.40 2.01 -19.54
C LYS A 64 3.60 1.35 -18.42
N TYR A 65 2.59 0.56 -18.77
CA TYR A 65 1.71 -0.07 -17.79
C TYR A 65 1.75 -1.60 -17.87
N HIS A 66 1.87 -2.22 -16.69
CA HIS A 66 1.84 -3.67 -16.53
C HIS A 66 0.58 -4.10 -15.73
N PRO A 67 -0.31 -4.91 -16.33
CA PRO A 67 -1.53 -5.36 -15.68
C PRO A 67 -1.29 -6.38 -14.57
N LYS A 68 -2.26 -6.51 -13.67
CA LYS A 68 -2.27 -7.55 -12.63
C LYS A 68 -2.77 -8.88 -13.20
N GLN A 69 -1.95 -9.93 -13.15
CA GLN A 69 -2.37 -11.30 -13.48
C GLN A 69 -3.23 -11.88 -12.35
N LYS A 70 -4.45 -12.34 -12.66
CA LYS A 70 -5.31 -13.07 -11.71
C LYS A 70 -5.31 -14.59 -11.95
N SER A 71 -5.13 -15.02 -13.20
CA SER A 71 -5.04 -16.43 -13.58
C SER A 71 -4.18 -16.59 -14.83
N SER A 72 -4.06 -17.80 -15.39
CA SER A 72 -3.39 -18.02 -16.67
C SER A 72 -4.04 -17.26 -17.84
N VAL A 73 -5.29 -16.81 -17.68
CA VAL A 73 -6.09 -16.18 -18.75
C VAL A 73 -6.80 -14.91 -18.31
N GLU A 74 -6.63 -14.40 -17.09
CA GLU A 74 -7.36 -13.21 -16.61
C GLU A 74 -6.38 -12.12 -16.16
N TRP A 75 -6.52 -10.92 -16.75
CA TRP A 75 -5.65 -9.77 -16.53
C TRP A 75 -6.48 -8.53 -16.18
N VAL A 76 -6.17 -7.91 -15.04
CA VAL A 76 -6.88 -6.74 -14.52
C VAL A 76 -6.08 -5.47 -14.76
N TYR A 77 -6.74 -4.48 -15.35
CA TYR A 77 -6.18 -3.18 -15.70
C TYR A 77 -6.86 -2.10 -14.86
N ASN A 78 -6.05 -1.19 -14.32
CA ASN A 78 -6.46 0.07 -13.70
C ASN A 78 -5.48 1.12 -14.21
N ILE A 79 -5.83 1.76 -15.33
CA ILE A 79 -4.95 2.68 -16.05
C ILE A 79 -5.47 4.11 -15.96
N LYS A 80 -4.52 5.04 -16.02
CA LYS A 80 -4.77 6.48 -16.07
C LYS A 80 -4.24 7.00 -17.41
N MET A 81 -5.13 7.51 -18.24
CA MET A 81 -4.80 8.09 -19.54
C MET A 81 -5.08 9.58 -19.52
N PHE A 82 -4.30 10.34 -20.27
CA PHE A 82 -4.23 11.79 -20.17
C PHE A 82 -4.61 12.45 -21.48
N GLY A 83 -5.48 13.46 -21.42
CA GLY A 83 -5.85 14.29 -22.57
C GLY A 83 -4.77 15.31 -22.92
N ILE A 84 -5.02 16.09 -23.96
CA ILE A 84 -4.10 17.11 -24.47
C ILE A 84 -3.71 18.15 -23.42
N GLU A 85 -4.61 18.49 -22.51
CA GLU A 85 -4.43 19.47 -21.43
C GLU A 85 -3.34 19.05 -20.44
N SER A 86 -3.09 17.75 -20.32
CA SER A 86 -2.05 17.18 -19.47
C SER A 86 -0.72 16.97 -20.20
N LEU A 87 -0.75 16.81 -21.54
CA LEU A 87 0.45 16.51 -22.32
C LEU A 87 1.44 17.69 -22.39
N ILE A 88 0.95 18.93 -22.25
CA ILE A 88 1.77 20.15 -22.24
C ILE A 88 2.84 20.12 -21.13
N LYS A 89 2.64 19.32 -20.07
CA LYS A 89 3.56 19.14 -18.95
C LYS A 89 4.86 18.43 -19.34
N ARG A 90 4.93 17.83 -20.53
CA ARG A 90 6.11 17.12 -21.03
C ARG A 90 7.12 18.03 -21.71
N PHE A 91 6.74 19.28 -22.04
CA PHE A 91 7.50 20.13 -22.95
C PHE A 91 7.93 21.42 -22.26
N LEU A 92 9.21 21.75 -22.41
CA LEU A 92 9.76 23.05 -22.03
C LEU A 92 9.31 24.12 -23.02
N VAL A 93 9.24 25.36 -22.55
CA VAL A 93 9.14 26.51 -23.46
C VAL A 93 10.53 26.76 -24.04
N LEU A 94 10.64 26.73 -25.37
CA LEU A 94 11.90 26.84 -26.09
C LEU A 94 11.86 28.06 -26.99
N LYS A 95 12.88 28.91 -26.88
CA LYS A 95 13.12 29.98 -27.86
C LYS A 95 14.07 29.45 -28.92
N MET A 96 13.67 29.57 -30.18
CA MET A 96 14.53 29.24 -31.31
C MET A 96 15.41 30.44 -31.64
N VAL A 97 16.73 30.29 -31.49
CA VAL A 97 17.73 31.28 -31.90
C VAL A 97 18.74 30.57 -32.80
N ASP A 98 18.92 31.02 -34.04
CA ASP A 98 19.88 30.45 -35.00
C ASP A 98 19.80 28.91 -35.19
N ASN A 99 18.58 28.35 -35.17
CA ASN A 99 18.28 26.90 -35.20
C ASN A 99 18.71 26.10 -33.96
N GLU A 100 19.07 26.76 -32.85
CA GLU A 100 19.28 26.13 -31.56
C GLU A 100 18.13 26.44 -30.59
N CYS A 101 17.80 25.47 -29.73
CA CYS A 101 16.75 25.59 -28.73
C CYS A 101 17.33 26.13 -27.42
N GLU A 102 16.95 27.34 -27.04
CA GLU A 102 17.33 27.97 -25.76
C GLU A 102 16.19 27.79 -24.74
N PRO A 103 16.42 27.05 -23.63
CA PRO A 103 15.43 26.87 -22.56
C PRO A 103 15.60 27.88 -21.41
N VAL A 104 16.48 28.88 -21.55
CA VAL A 104 16.73 29.91 -20.52
C VAL A 104 16.79 31.28 -21.18
N PHE A 105 15.76 32.10 -20.97
CA PHE A 105 15.67 33.46 -21.49
C PHE A 105 14.55 34.21 -20.78
N THR A 106 14.60 35.54 -20.80
CA THR A 106 13.48 36.40 -20.41
C THR A 106 12.82 36.97 -21.65
N LEU A 107 11.49 37.02 -21.66
CA LEU A 107 10.72 37.67 -22.72
C LEU A 107 9.81 38.73 -22.12
N THR A 108 9.84 39.93 -22.72
CA THR A 108 8.97 41.05 -22.38
C THR A 108 8.14 41.38 -23.61
N ASP A 109 6.93 40.85 -23.70
CA ASP A 109 6.09 41.01 -24.89
C ASP A 109 4.60 40.88 -24.56
N LYS A 110 3.74 41.07 -25.55
CA LYS A 110 2.29 40.92 -25.41
C LYS A 110 1.94 39.47 -25.09
N PRO A 111 0.86 39.22 -24.30
CA PRO A 111 0.38 37.87 -24.01
C PRO A 111 0.24 36.99 -25.27
N THR A 112 -0.16 37.56 -26.40
CA THR A 112 -0.26 36.83 -27.68
C THR A 112 1.07 36.24 -28.15
N GLU A 113 2.18 36.94 -27.97
CA GLU A 113 3.52 36.44 -28.34
C GLU A 113 4.00 35.36 -27.38
N HIS A 114 3.72 35.51 -26.07
CA HIS A 114 3.98 34.47 -25.09
C HIS A 114 3.22 33.17 -25.39
N ILE A 115 1.93 33.27 -25.74
CA ILE A 115 1.12 32.11 -26.14
C ILE A 115 1.62 31.51 -27.46
N SER A 116 2.03 32.35 -28.41
CA SER A 116 2.62 31.89 -29.68
C SER A 116 3.89 31.07 -29.47
N LEU A 117 4.76 31.50 -28.56
CA LEU A 117 5.98 30.77 -28.19
C LEU A 117 5.68 29.40 -27.56
N ILE A 118 4.67 29.33 -26.71
CA ILE A 118 4.24 28.06 -26.09
C ILE A 118 3.65 27.12 -27.15
N VAL A 119 2.77 27.63 -28.02
CA VAL A 119 2.22 26.86 -29.15
C VAL A 119 3.33 26.34 -30.07
N GLN A 120 4.33 27.17 -30.36
CA GLN A 120 5.51 26.76 -31.13
C GLN A 120 6.27 25.63 -30.42
N SER A 121 6.52 25.77 -29.12
CA SER A 121 7.22 24.77 -28.31
C SER A 121 6.46 23.42 -28.27
N LEU A 122 5.13 23.46 -28.16
CA LEU A 122 4.27 22.27 -28.20
C LEU A 122 4.28 21.59 -29.57
N ASN A 123 4.23 22.37 -30.65
CA ASN A 123 4.32 21.86 -32.02
C ASN A 123 5.69 21.19 -32.27
N ILE A 124 6.79 21.80 -31.83
CA ILE A 124 8.14 21.21 -31.91
C ILE A 124 8.21 19.92 -31.09
N GLY A 125 7.80 19.96 -29.83
CA GLY A 125 7.91 18.82 -28.92
C GLY A 125 7.06 17.61 -29.32
N MET A 126 5.89 17.85 -29.94
CA MET A 126 4.99 16.80 -30.41
C MET A 126 5.20 16.42 -31.88
N ASP A 127 6.18 17.01 -32.57
CA ASP A 127 6.42 16.82 -34.00
C ASP A 127 5.14 17.00 -34.85
N THR A 128 4.45 18.13 -34.63
CA THR A 128 3.18 18.47 -35.26
C THR A 128 3.08 19.95 -35.57
N ASN A 129 2.10 20.34 -36.37
CA ASN A 129 1.74 21.74 -36.63
C ASN A 129 0.27 22.02 -36.29
N ALA A 130 -0.35 21.12 -35.54
CA ALA A 130 -1.77 21.15 -35.24
C ALA A 130 -2.13 22.13 -34.11
N TRP A 131 -1.17 22.47 -33.23
CA TRP A 131 -1.42 23.47 -32.18
C TRP A 131 -1.53 24.87 -32.75
N LYS A 132 -2.53 25.63 -32.25
CA LYS A 132 -2.84 27.00 -32.69
C LYS A 132 -3.09 27.91 -31.49
N VAL A 133 -2.79 29.19 -31.69
CA VAL A 133 -3.18 30.26 -30.78
C VAL A 133 -4.65 30.58 -31.02
N GLY A 134 -5.43 30.61 -29.96
CA GLY A 134 -6.84 30.99 -29.97
C GLY A 134 -7.04 32.44 -29.56
N VAL A 135 -8.11 32.70 -28.81
CA VAL A 135 -8.39 34.02 -28.24
C VAL A 135 -7.42 34.30 -27.10
N VAL A 136 -6.82 35.49 -27.10
CA VAL A 136 -5.86 35.93 -26.08
C VAL A 136 -6.28 37.30 -25.56
N ASP A 137 -6.62 37.37 -24.28
CA ASP A 137 -6.88 38.61 -23.54
C ASP A 137 -5.56 39.25 -23.12
N GLY A 138 -5.57 40.58 -22.97
CA GLY A 138 -4.41 41.38 -22.61
C GLY A 138 -3.66 41.94 -23.81
N LEU A 139 -3.42 43.26 -23.78
CA LEU A 139 -2.74 44.00 -24.86
C LEU A 139 -1.39 44.60 -24.42
N GLU A 140 -1.17 44.67 -23.11
CA GLU A 140 0.04 45.23 -22.50
C GLU A 140 1.14 44.17 -22.44
N ASN A 141 2.39 44.60 -22.51
CA ASN A 141 3.51 43.68 -22.41
C ASN A 141 3.62 43.14 -20.98
N ILE A 142 3.86 41.83 -20.86
CA ILE A 142 4.19 41.18 -19.60
C ILE A 142 5.63 40.67 -19.68
N VAL A 143 6.31 40.63 -18.54
CA VAL A 143 7.66 40.04 -18.45
C VAL A 143 7.50 38.62 -17.92
N ILE A 144 8.03 37.61 -18.61
CA ILE A 144 8.11 36.23 -18.12
C ILE A 144 9.56 35.76 -18.24
N ASP A 145 10.12 35.29 -17.14
CA ASP A 145 11.40 34.56 -17.13
C ASP A 145 11.14 33.09 -17.48
N TYR A 146 11.82 32.52 -18.47
CA TYR A 146 11.62 31.15 -18.95
C TYR A 146 12.75 30.19 -18.56
N GLU A 147 13.47 30.42 -17.46
CA GLU A 147 14.50 29.49 -16.99
C GLU A 147 13.95 28.07 -16.69
N GLY A 148 14.15 27.14 -17.64
CA GLY A 148 13.76 25.74 -17.51
C GLY A 148 12.26 25.51 -17.27
N LYS A 149 11.39 26.46 -17.65
CA LYS A 149 9.95 26.39 -17.40
C LYS A 149 9.23 25.45 -18.37
N TYR A 150 8.37 24.60 -17.81
CA TYR A 150 7.46 23.79 -18.62
C TYR A 150 6.28 24.62 -19.15
N CYS A 151 5.71 24.19 -20.28
CA CYS A 151 4.62 24.91 -20.94
C CYS A 151 3.42 25.17 -20.01
N ASN A 152 3.07 24.21 -19.13
CA ASN A 152 1.99 24.41 -18.15
C ASN A 152 2.32 25.47 -17.08
N GLU A 153 3.57 25.53 -16.63
CA GLU A 153 4.02 26.48 -15.61
C GLU A 153 4.01 27.89 -16.19
N ALA A 154 4.54 28.05 -17.40
CA ALA A 154 4.48 29.30 -18.13
C ALA A 154 3.04 29.76 -18.40
N LEU A 155 2.15 28.87 -18.83
CA LEU A 155 0.74 29.24 -19.06
C LEU A 155 0.03 29.70 -17.79
N LYS A 156 0.33 29.06 -16.66
CA LYS A 156 -0.21 29.47 -15.36
C LYS A 156 0.26 30.88 -15.00
N GLU A 157 1.56 31.17 -15.10
CA GLU A 157 2.10 32.49 -14.79
C GLU A 157 1.58 33.58 -15.73
N ILE A 158 1.48 33.29 -17.04
CA ILE A 158 0.90 34.21 -18.02
C ILE A 158 -0.56 34.51 -17.66
N ALA A 159 -1.37 33.49 -17.38
CA ALA A 159 -2.77 33.67 -16.99
C ALA A 159 -2.91 34.49 -15.70
N GLU A 160 -2.03 34.26 -14.72
CA GLU A 160 -1.98 35.04 -13.47
C GLU A 160 -1.60 36.50 -13.71
N LYS A 161 -0.59 36.79 -14.55
CA LYS A 161 -0.19 38.18 -14.87
C LYS A 161 -1.24 38.93 -15.69
N VAL A 162 -1.95 38.24 -16.56
CA VAL A 162 -3.04 38.83 -17.36
C VAL A 162 -4.34 38.94 -16.56
N GLY A 163 -4.49 38.17 -15.47
CA GLY A 163 -5.72 38.12 -14.67
C GLY A 163 -6.86 37.38 -15.37
N THR A 164 -6.54 36.35 -16.15
CA THR A 164 -7.52 35.58 -16.94
C THR A 164 -7.30 34.07 -16.81
N GLU A 165 -8.02 33.29 -17.61
CA GLU A 165 -7.96 31.83 -17.61
C GLU A 165 -7.23 31.31 -18.85
N TYR A 166 -6.78 30.06 -18.82
CA TYR A 166 -6.36 29.36 -20.03
C TYR A 166 -7.15 28.08 -20.18
N TRP A 167 -7.49 27.74 -21.43
CA TRP A 167 -8.26 26.55 -21.73
C TRP A 167 -8.00 26.11 -23.18
N PHE A 168 -8.34 24.85 -23.46
CA PHE A 168 -8.07 24.20 -24.73
C PHE A 168 -9.37 23.84 -25.43
N ASP A 169 -9.46 24.19 -26.71
CA ASP A 169 -10.47 23.69 -27.64
C ASP A 169 -9.77 22.83 -28.69
N GLY A 170 -9.73 21.53 -28.44
CA GLY A 170 -8.76 20.66 -29.09
C GLY A 170 -7.35 21.24 -28.96
N GLN A 171 -6.57 21.25 -30.04
CA GLN A 171 -5.20 21.79 -30.03
C GLN A 171 -5.15 23.34 -30.16
N THR A 172 -6.26 24.04 -29.92
CA THR A 172 -6.30 25.50 -29.88
C THR A 172 -6.19 25.98 -28.43
N LEU A 173 -5.16 26.75 -28.12
CA LEU A 173 -4.91 27.30 -26.79
C LEU A 173 -5.48 28.71 -26.69
N ASN A 174 -6.45 28.90 -25.81
CA ASN A 174 -7.05 30.18 -25.49
C ASN A 174 -6.53 30.70 -24.14
N LEU A 175 -6.25 32.01 -24.07
CA LEU A 175 -5.93 32.74 -22.85
C LEU A 175 -7.02 33.79 -22.63
N CYS A 176 -8.21 33.33 -22.23
CA CYS A 176 -9.36 34.15 -21.91
C CYS A 176 -10.26 33.38 -20.94
N ARG A 177 -11.28 34.04 -20.38
CA ARG A 177 -12.30 33.37 -19.55
C ARG A 177 -12.91 32.19 -20.32
N CYS A 178 -12.89 30.99 -19.72
CA CYS A 178 -13.42 29.79 -20.35
C CYS A 178 -14.95 29.74 -20.19
N GLU A 179 -15.66 30.45 -21.07
CA GLU A 179 -17.12 30.53 -21.07
C GLU A 179 -17.65 30.59 -22.50
N TYR A 180 -18.37 29.55 -22.96
CA TYR A 180 -18.83 29.45 -24.36
C TYR A 180 -20.08 28.59 -24.54
N GLY A 181 -20.89 28.97 -25.54
CA GLY A 181 -22.21 28.38 -25.83
C GLY A 181 -23.37 29.05 -25.09
N ASP A 182 -24.58 28.53 -25.28
CA ASP A 182 -25.80 29.12 -24.71
C ASP A 182 -26.00 28.75 -23.23
N ASP A 183 -26.67 29.62 -22.46
CA ASP A 183 -27.00 29.31 -21.07
C ASP A 183 -28.04 28.21 -20.95
N ILE A 184 -27.75 27.20 -20.12
CA ILE A 184 -28.68 26.08 -19.87
C ILE A 184 -29.32 26.17 -18.48
N PRO A 185 -30.66 26.08 -18.36
CA PRO A 185 -31.33 26.01 -17.07
C PRO A 185 -31.16 24.63 -16.46
N LEU A 186 -30.61 24.57 -15.24
CA LEU A 186 -30.44 23.34 -14.46
C LEU A 186 -30.82 23.60 -13.00
N GLY A 187 -31.53 22.67 -12.36
CA GLY A 187 -31.96 22.80 -10.96
C GLY A 187 -32.33 21.45 -10.36
N TYR A 188 -32.59 21.42 -9.05
CA TYR A 188 -33.07 20.21 -8.37
C TYR A 188 -34.41 19.76 -8.98
N GLY A 189 -34.44 18.53 -9.52
CA GLY A 189 -35.61 18.00 -10.25
C GLY A 189 -35.75 18.53 -11.68
N ASN A 190 -34.81 19.36 -12.15
CA ASN A 190 -34.71 19.91 -13.49
C ASN A 190 -33.29 19.68 -14.04
N GLY A 191 -32.93 18.41 -14.23
CA GLY A 191 -31.60 17.97 -14.72
C GLY A 191 -30.55 17.68 -13.64
N LEU A 192 -30.77 18.10 -12.38
CA LEU A 192 -29.89 17.80 -11.25
C LEU A 192 -30.61 17.00 -10.17
N LEU A 193 -29.91 16.05 -9.56
CA LEU A 193 -30.43 15.23 -8.45
C LEU A 193 -30.28 15.91 -7.09
N GLU A 194 -29.29 16.79 -6.93
CA GLU A 194 -29.10 17.64 -5.75
C GLU A 194 -28.24 18.86 -6.11
N ILE A 195 -28.22 19.83 -5.21
CA ILE A 195 -27.33 21.00 -5.26
C ILE A 195 -26.68 21.09 -3.89
N ASP A 196 -25.38 20.85 -3.82
CA ASP A 196 -24.56 21.01 -2.63
C ASP A 196 -23.68 22.25 -2.76
N LYS A 197 -23.71 23.13 -1.75
CA LYS A 197 -22.94 24.37 -1.76
C LYS A 197 -21.68 24.18 -0.93
N SER A 198 -20.54 24.37 -1.57
CA SER A 198 -19.21 24.38 -0.96
C SER A 198 -18.48 25.68 -1.32
N ASN A 199 -17.29 25.90 -0.78
CA ASN A 199 -16.43 27.02 -1.15
C ASN A 199 -15.21 26.50 -1.91
N ALA A 200 -14.70 27.29 -2.85
CA ALA A 200 -13.46 27.00 -3.55
C ALA A 200 -12.27 26.89 -2.59
N ASP A 201 -11.46 25.83 -2.74
CA ASP A 201 -10.24 25.66 -1.99
C ASP A 201 -9.21 26.72 -2.42
N ASN A 202 -8.41 27.21 -1.46
CA ASN A 202 -7.31 28.17 -1.69
C ASN A 202 -7.70 29.53 -2.28
N VAL A 203 -8.98 29.91 -2.28
CA VAL A 203 -9.40 31.31 -2.50
C VAL A 203 -9.62 31.97 -1.14
N LYS A 204 -8.85 33.02 -0.82
CA LYS A 204 -8.96 33.74 0.46
C LYS A 204 -10.28 34.52 0.51
N PHE A 205 -11.34 33.88 1.01
CA PHE A 205 -12.61 34.57 1.27
C PHE A 205 -12.48 35.46 2.49
N TYR A 206 -12.80 36.75 2.34
CA TYR A 206 -12.84 37.71 3.42
C TYR A 206 -13.98 38.69 3.22
N THR A 207 -14.41 39.27 4.34
CA THR A 207 -15.45 40.30 4.35
C THR A 207 -14.97 41.57 5.04
N ARG A 208 -13.74 41.56 5.60
CA ARG A 208 -13.06 42.74 6.14
C ARG A 208 -11.60 42.73 5.74
N LEU A 209 -11.21 43.67 4.89
CA LEU A 209 -9.81 43.88 4.52
C LEU A 209 -9.14 44.86 5.48
N PHE A 210 -7.95 44.50 5.97
CA PHE A 210 -6.98 45.37 6.64
C PHE A 210 -5.87 45.70 5.63
N PRO A 211 -6.03 46.76 4.83
CA PRO A 211 -5.01 47.17 3.87
C PRO A 211 -3.87 47.88 4.61
N ILE A 212 -2.63 47.50 4.33
CA ILE A 212 -1.45 48.11 4.94
C ILE A 212 -0.68 48.91 3.90
N GLY A 213 -0.63 50.23 4.09
CA GLY A 213 0.13 51.11 3.23
C GLY A 213 1.65 50.97 3.41
N SER A 214 2.39 51.41 2.40
CA SER A 214 3.84 51.41 2.40
C SER A 214 4.43 52.33 3.48
N SER A 215 5.67 52.07 3.91
CA SER A 215 6.45 52.93 4.81
C SER A 215 7.48 53.80 4.07
N ARG A 216 7.58 53.65 2.75
CA ARG A 216 8.57 54.35 1.91
C ARG A 216 8.30 55.85 1.89
N ASN A 217 9.35 56.66 2.01
CA ASN A 217 9.28 58.14 2.04
C ASN A 217 8.34 58.73 3.12
N ILE A 218 8.20 58.02 4.24
CA ILE A 218 7.35 58.46 5.37
C ILE A 218 8.19 58.62 6.63
N ASP A 219 8.09 59.81 7.24
CA ASP A 219 8.53 60.04 8.61
C ASP A 219 7.34 59.95 9.57
N ARG A 220 7.48 59.09 10.60
CA ARG A 220 6.46 58.91 11.63
C ARG A 220 6.25 60.17 12.45
N GLU A 221 7.30 60.93 12.76
CA GLU A 221 7.18 62.12 13.61
C GLU A 221 6.39 63.23 12.89
N THR A 222 6.61 63.39 11.59
CA THR A 222 5.91 64.39 10.77
C THR A 222 4.50 63.96 10.34
N TYR A 223 4.33 62.74 9.83
CA TYR A 223 3.04 62.26 9.32
C TYR A 223 2.10 61.73 10.43
N GLY A 224 2.65 61.42 11.62
CA GLY A 224 1.93 60.87 12.76
C GLY A 224 1.72 59.35 12.71
N TYR A 225 2.01 58.72 11.57
CA TYR A 225 1.92 57.27 11.35
C TYR A 225 3.18 56.76 10.67
N SER A 226 3.57 55.51 10.94
CA SER A 226 4.77 54.90 10.36
C SER A 226 4.56 54.36 8.92
N ARG A 227 3.34 54.43 8.41
CA ARG A 227 2.90 53.86 7.13
C ARG A 227 1.79 54.71 6.55
N LEU A 228 1.65 54.73 5.23
CA LEU A 228 0.58 55.42 4.53
C LEU A 228 -0.78 54.93 5.03
N GLN A 229 -1.70 55.86 5.27
CA GLN A 229 -3.05 55.57 5.77
C GLN A 229 -4.08 55.80 4.66
N LEU A 230 -5.27 55.19 4.79
CA LEU A 230 -6.40 55.59 3.94
C LEU A 230 -6.80 57.06 4.22
N PRO A 231 -7.45 57.77 3.28
CA PRO A 231 -7.83 59.17 3.44
C PRO A 231 -8.66 59.46 4.71
N SER A 232 -9.55 58.54 5.08
CA SER A 232 -10.41 58.60 6.27
C SER A 232 -9.73 58.10 7.56
N LYS A 233 -8.48 57.60 7.46
CA LYS A 233 -7.73 56.91 8.52
C LYS A 233 -8.43 55.68 9.10
N GLU A 234 -9.36 55.09 8.35
CA GLU A 234 -9.95 53.82 8.71
C GLU A 234 -8.90 52.70 8.61
N LYS A 235 -9.03 51.72 9.51
CA LYS A 235 -8.08 50.61 9.62
C LYS A 235 -8.46 49.41 8.76
N TYR A 236 -9.71 49.37 8.33
CA TYR A 236 -10.27 48.27 7.57
C TYR A 236 -11.44 48.75 6.72
N ILE A 237 -11.74 47.97 5.68
CA ILE A 237 -12.91 48.14 4.81
C ILE A 237 -13.73 46.86 4.84
N ASP A 238 -15.03 47.01 5.04
CA ASP A 238 -15.99 45.91 5.07
C ASP A 238 -16.64 45.71 3.71
N ILE A 239 -16.79 44.45 3.32
CA ILE A 239 -17.44 44.01 2.08
C ILE A 239 -18.35 42.84 2.43
N ASN A 240 -19.65 42.97 2.14
CA ASN A 240 -20.64 41.90 2.36
C ASN A 240 -20.66 41.33 3.80
N THR A 241 -20.27 42.10 4.82
CA THR A 241 -20.27 41.65 6.22
C THR A 241 -21.67 41.39 6.76
N ASP A 242 -22.67 42.05 6.19
CA ASP A 242 -24.10 41.83 6.42
C ASP A 242 -24.57 40.46 5.93
N LYS A 243 -23.98 39.95 4.82
CA LYS A 243 -24.34 38.67 4.21
C LYS A 243 -23.59 37.48 4.82
N TYR A 244 -22.31 37.66 5.16
CA TYR A 244 -21.41 36.54 5.49
C TYR A 244 -20.78 36.64 6.89
N GLY A 245 -21.09 37.67 7.66
CA GLY A 245 -20.39 37.96 8.92
C GLY A 245 -18.98 38.50 8.69
N ILE A 246 -18.24 38.75 9.77
CA ILE A 246 -16.91 39.37 9.70
C ILE A 246 -15.82 38.30 9.60
N ILE A 247 -15.03 38.35 8.53
CA ILE A 247 -13.87 37.50 8.25
C ILE A 247 -12.73 38.42 7.84
N HIS A 248 -11.67 38.43 8.64
CA HIS A 248 -10.54 39.34 8.47
C HIS A 248 -9.56 38.83 7.41
N HIS A 249 -9.07 39.75 6.59
CA HIS A 249 -7.90 39.56 5.74
C HIS A 249 -6.93 40.71 5.90
N TYR A 250 -5.65 40.41 5.82
CA TYR A 250 -4.54 41.35 5.90
C TYR A 250 -3.83 41.32 4.55
N GLU A 251 -3.59 42.50 3.97
CA GLU A 251 -2.84 42.62 2.72
C GLU A 251 -1.92 43.84 2.77
N SER A 252 -0.65 43.64 2.39
CA SER A 252 0.39 44.68 2.37
C SER A 252 1.18 44.73 1.07
N ASN A 253 1.36 43.58 0.42
CA ASN A 253 2.22 43.47 -0.75
C ASN A 253 1.56 44.13 -1.96
N ALA A 254 0.24 43.98 -2.10
CA ALA A 254 -0.53 44.63 -3.17
C ALA A 254 -0.44 46.17 -3.15
N PHE A 255 0.01 46.76 -2.03
CA PHE A 255 0.05 48.21 -1.81
C PHE A 255 1.46 48.74 -1.52
N ALA A 256 2.50 47.90 -1.66
CA ALA A 256 3.87 48.24 -1.26
C ALA A 256 4.48 49.39 -2.08
N ASP A 257 4.08 49.50 -3.36
CA ASP A 257 4.56 50.53 -4.30
C ASP A 257 3.71 51.81 -4.31
N ILE A 258 2.72 51.90 -3.41
CA ILE A 258 1.90 53.09 -3.18
C ILE A 258 2.44 53.81 -1.94
N TYR A 259 3.11 54.92 -2.18
CA TYR A 259 3.75 55.75 -1.16
C TYR A 259 3.86 57.19 -1.65
N PRO A 260 4.09 58.17 -0.75
CA PRO A 260 4.34 59.55 -1.15
C PRO A 260 5.55 59.61 -2.08
N LYS A 261 5.32 59.92 -3.35
CA LYS A 261 6.37 59.98 -4.36
C LYS A 261 6.07 61.02 -5.42
N ARG A 262 7.14 61.54 -6.01
CA ARG A 262 7.11 62.39 -7.20
C ARG A 262 7.88 61.66 -8.29
N ILE A 263 7.29 61.60 -9.49
CA ILE A 263 7.98 61.17 -10.70
C ILE A 263 8.60 62.43 -11.33
N GLY A 264 9.88 62.65 -11.07
CA GLY A 264 10.67 63.76 -11.61
C GLY A 264 11.10 63.52 -13.05
N THR A 265 11.61 64.57 -13.70
CA THR A 265 12.11 64.51 -15.09
C THR A 265 13.45 65.20 -15.19
N VAL A 266 14.45 64.50 -15.73
CA VAL A 266 15.77 65.08 -15.96
C VAL A 266 15.68 66.16 -17.04
N SER A 267 16.06 67.39 -16.69
CA SER A 267 16.06 68.57 -17.55
C SER A 267 17.42 68.84 -18.19
N SER A 268 18.50 68.55 -17.49
CA SER A 268 19.88 68.67 -17.99
C SER A 268 20.82 67.70 -17.27
N VAL A 269 21.91 67.35 -17.96
CA VAL A 269 22.94 66.43 -17.48
C VAL A 269 24.33 66.98 -17.79
N ARG A 270 25.27 66.87 -16.85
CA ARG A 270 26.69 67.20 -17.05
C ARG A 270 27.58 66.19 -16.33
N SER A 271 28.88 66.20 -16.64
CA SER A 271 29.87 65.36 -15.97
C SER A 271 31.18 66.11 -15.71
N ASP A 272 31.86 65.78 -14.62
CA ASP A 272 33.21 66.30 -14.29
C ASP A 272 34.20 65.14 -14.16
N GLU A 273 35.43 65.32 -14.65
CA GLU A 273 36.55 64.41 -14.39
C GLU A 273 37.25 64.82 -13.09
N VAL A 274 37.34 63.88 -12.15
CA VAL A 274 37.93 64.09 -10.82
C VAL A 274 38.91 62.95 -10.53
N ILE A 275 40.01 63.22 -9.83
CA ILE A 275 40.95 62.18 -9.39
C ILE A 275 40.37 61.51 -8.14
N GLY A 276 40.16 60.19 -8.18
CA GLY A 276 39.66 59.37 -7.08
C GLY A 276 40.63 59.25 -5.90
N GLU A 277 40.16 58.70 -4.77
CA GLU A 277 41.01 58.50 -3.57
C GLU A 277 42.18 57.52 -3.80
N ASP A 278 42.08 56.69 -4.83
CA ASP A 278 43.08 55.74 -5.32
C ASP A 278 44.09 56.35 -6.31
N GLY A 279 43.87 57.59 -6.76
CA GLY A 279 44.73 58.30 -7.71
C GLY A 279 44.36 58.13 -9.18
N GLU A 280 43.30 57.38 -9.51
CA GLU A 280 42.82 57.16 -10.88
C GLU A 280 41.76 58.21 -11.30
N PRO A 281 41.64 58.54 -12.59
CA PRO A 281 40.61 59.46 -13.08
C PRO A 281 39.20 58.82 -13.04
N LEU A 282 38.30 59.43 -12.25
CA LEU A 282 36.89 59.08 -12.10
C LEU A 282 36.02 60.13 -12.80
N LYS A 283 34.91 59.70 -13.42
CA LYS A 283 33.93 60.61 -14.02
C LYS A 283 32.66 60.67 -13.16
N LYS A 284 32.37 61.85 -12.62
CA LYS A 284 31.16 62.10 -11.82
C LYS A 284 30.06 62.66 -12.68
N TYR A 285 28.84 62.19 -12.49
CA TYR A 285 27.66 62.61 -13.25
C TYR A 285 26.70 63.43 -12.38
N TYR A 286 26.16 64.49 -12.97
CA TYR A 286 25.20 65.38 -12.34
C TYR A 286 23.98 65.56 -13.24
N PHE A 287 22.79 65.69 -12.64
CA PHE A 287 21.57 66.02 -13.36
C PHE A 287 20.72 67.07 -12.63
N LYS A 288 19.83 67.75 -13.36
CA LYS A 288 18.85 68.71 -12.83
C LYS A 288 17.43 68.29 -13.14
N ASP A 289 16.50 68.82 -12.36
CA ASP A 289 15.06 68.81 -12.62
C ASP A 289 14.52 70.21 -12.38
N ASP A 290 14.33 70.99 -13.44
CA ASP A 290 13.85 72.37 -13.37
C ASP A 290 12.40 72.46 -12.86
N ASP A 291 11.65 71.34 -12.89
CA ASP A 291 10.28 71.24 -12.38
C ASP A 291 10.22 70.77 -10.92
N LEU A 292 11.37 70.62 -10.24
CA LEU A 292 11.43 70.27 -8.82
C LEU A 292 11.05 71.49 -7.96
N ASP A 293 9.93 71.37 -7.25
CA ASP A 293 9.26 72.46 -6.54
C ASP A 293 9.65 72.59 -5.06
N PHE A 294 10.59 71.77 -4.58
CA PHE A 294 11.09 71.79 -3.20
C PHE A 294 12.59 71.45 -3.15
N ASP A 295 13.25 71.79 -2.04
CA ASP A 295 14.65 71.39 -1.80
C ASP A 295 14.71 70.04 -1.06
N PRO A 296 15.22 68.96 -1.67
CA PRO A 296 15.36 67.65 -1.02
C PRO A 296 16.17 67.65 0.29
N ASN A 297 17.07 68.61 0.49
CA ASN A 297 17.86 68.71 1.73
C ASN A 297 17.02 69.14 2.93
N ASP A 298 15.91 69.86 2.72
CA ASP A 298 14.99 70.26 3.80
C ASP A 298 14.15 69.09 4.31
N TYR A 299 14.19 67.95 3.60
CA TYR A 299 13.31 66.80 3.80
C TYR A 299 14.09 65.50 4.05
N GLU A 300 15.32 65.58 4.55
CA GLU A 300 16.12 64.40 4.86
C GLU A 300 15.51 63.53 5.96
N LEU A 301 15.52 62.22 5.76
CA LEU A 301 15.16 61.26 6.80
C LEU A 301 16.39 60.93 7.68
N PRO A 302 16.29 60.99 9.02
CA PRO A 302 17.42 60.74 9.91
C PRO A 302 18.07 59.37 9.68
N GLY A 303 19.38 59.35 9.42
CA GLY A 303 20.18 58.13 9.25
C GLY A 303 20.06 57.46 7.89
N LEU A 304 19.35 58.06 6.93
CA LEU A 304 19.23 57.56 5.56
C LEU A 304 19.85 58.53 4.56
N VAL A 305 20.48 57.98 3.51
CA VAL A 305 21.03 58.74 2.38
C VAL A 305 19.99 58.86 1.27
N LYS A 306 19.95 60.02 0.60
CA LYS A 306 19.03 60.25 -0.52
C LYS A 306 19.37 59.31 -1.67
N ARG A 307 18.35 58.77 -2.31
CA ARG A 307 18.54 57.88 -3.47
C ARG A 307 17.60 58.28 -4.59
N VAL A 308 17.98 57.89 -5.80
CA VAL A 308 17.22 58.09 -7.02
C VAL A 308 17.11 56.78 -7.77
N SER A 309 15.90 56.41 -8.17
CA SER A 309 15.68 55.32 -9.14
C SER A 309 15.19 55.90 -10.44
N PHE A 310 15.94 55.67 -11.52
CA PHE A 310 15.48 55.96 -12.86
C PHE A 310 14.36 54.99 -13.25
N GLN A 311 13.34 55.50 -13.91
CA GLN A 311 12.13 54.74 -14.28
C GLN A 311 12.24 54.21 -15.71
N GLU A 312 11.36 53.27 -16.05
CA GLU A 312 11.28 52.65 -17.37
C GLU A 312 11.31 53.70 -18.50
N GLY A 313 12.19 53.46 -19.49
CA GLY A 313 12.50 54.41 -20.56
C GLY A 313 13.88 55.08 -20.45
N SER A 314 14.52 55.06 -19.28
CA SER A 314 15.93 55.43 -19.10
C SER A 314 16.85 54.22 -19.31
N GLU A 315 18.06 54.45 -19.83
CA GLU A 315 19.12 53.42 -19.89
C GLU A 315 19.69 53.07 -18.50
N LEU A 316 19.37 53.86 -17.48
CA LEU A 316 19.68 53.59 -16.08
C LEU A 316 18.53 52.92 -15.32
N ALA A 317 17.40 52.64 -15.98
CA ALA A 317 16.29 51.92 -15.38
C ALA A 317 16.71 50.49 -15.03
N GLY A 318 16.46 50.07 -13.78
CA GLY A 318 16.90 48.75 -13.30
C GLY A 318 18.41 48.62 -13.07
N LEU A 319 19.15 49.73 -13.08
CA LEU A 319 20.57 49.78 -12.73
C LEU A 319 20.80 50.54 -11.42
N GLY A 320 21.92 50.27 -10.77
CA GLY A 320 22.25 50.84 -9.47
C GLY A 320 22.54 49.76 -8.42
N THR A 321 22.59 50.17 -7.16
CA THR A 321 22.56 49.25 -6.02
C THR A 321 21.16 48.67 -5.91
N GLU A 322 21.06 47.36 -5.75
CA GLU A 322 19.79 46.65 -5.56
C GLU A 322 19.50 46.49 -4.06
N GLU A 323 18.27 46.83 -3.65
CA GLU A 323 17.76 46.53 -2.33
C GLU A 323 16.27 46.15 -2.42
N ASN A 324 15.94 44.92 -2.05
CA ASN A 324 14.57 44.37 -2.03
C ASN A 324 13.84 44.51 -3.39
N GLY A 325 14.50 44.13 -4.48
CA GLY A 325 13.98 44.15 -5.85
C GLY A 325 13.92 45.53 -6.49
N THR A 326 14.47 46.56 -5.85
CA THR A 326 14.47 47.95 -6.36
C THR A 326 15.90 48.43 -6.58
N TYR A 327 16.17 48.94 -7.78
CA TYR A 327 17.49 49.47 -8.15
C TYR A 327 17.54 50.98 -7.98
N PHE A 328 18.62 51.49 -7.37
CA PHE A 328 18.78 52.93 -7.11
C PHE A 328 20.25 53.36 -7.15
N PHE A 329 20.46 54.67 -7.31
CA PHE A 329 21.73 55.33 -7.07
C PHE A 329 21.62 56.21 -5.83
N GLU A 330 22.64 56.20 -4.98
CA GLU A 330 22.75 57.24 -3.95
C GLU A 330 23.04 58.58 -4.62
N VAL A 331 22.49 59.66 -4.07
CA VAL A 331 22.66 61.00 -4.63
C VAL A 331 22.92 62.04 -3.55
N ASN A 332 23.71 63.05 -3.89
CA ASN A 332 23.79 64.29 -3.13
C ASN A 332 23.05 65.40 -3.87
N TYR A 333 22.35 66.29 -3.16
CA TYR A 333 21.69 67.44 -3.77
C TYR A 333 22.36 68.75 -3.35
N ASN A 334 22.68 69.60 -4.33
CA ASN A 334 23.25 70.92 -4.07
C ASN A 334 22.17 72.00 -4.22
N SER A 335 21.72 72.56 -3.09
CA SER A 335 20.69 73.60 -3.02
C SER A 335 21.01 74.88 -3.80
N SER A 336 22.30 75.24 -3.96
CA SER A 336 22.70 76.46 -4.66
C SER A 336 22.70 76.31 -6.18
N THR A 337 23.07 75.12 -6.68
CA THR A 337 23.10 74.85 -8.13
C THR A 337 21.87 74.10 -8.64
N GLN A 338 21.05 73.57 -7.73
CA GLN A 338 19.90 72.70 -7.98
C GLN A 338 20.27 71.44 -8.76
N GLU A 339 21.39 70.83 -8.41
CA GLU A 339 21.94 69.63 -9.07
C GLU A 339 21.95 68.44 -8.14
N PHE A 340 21.58 67.29 -8.67
CA PHE A 340 21.85 65.98 -8.08
C PHE A 340 23.20 65.47 -8.59
N GLU A 341 24.13 65.17 -7.69
CA GLU A 341 25.31 64.36 -7.95
C GLU A 341 24.92 62.89 -7.80
N ILE A 342 25.17 62.07 -8.82
CA ILE A 342 25.01 60.62 -8.74
C ILE A 342 26.29 60.03 -8.14
N ILE A 343 26.17 59.31 -7.03
CA ILE A 343 27.29 58.59 -6.44
C ILE A 343 27.64 57.39 -7.31
N THR A 344 28.87 57.38 -7.82
CA THR A 344 29.38 56.32 -8.69
C THR A 344 29.47 54.99 -7.92
N ILE A 345 29.04 53.91 -8.57
CA ILE A 345 29.16 52.55 -8.06
C ILE A 345 29.98 51.67 -9.03
N TRP A 346 30.54 50.57 -8.52
CA TRP A 346 31.29 49.59 -9.31
C TRP A 346 30.54 48.25 -9.23
N ALA A 347 29.59 48.06 -10.15
CA ALA A 347 28.61 46.96 -10.06
C ALA A 347 29.09 45.62 -10.64
N TYR A 348 30.25 45.60 -11.31
CA TYR A 348 30.78 44.44 -12.02
C TYR A 348 32.23 44.15 -11.59
N ASP A 349 32.64 42.88 -11.64
CA ASP A 349 33.99 42.42 -11.26
C ASP A 349 35.11 42.90 -12.21
N ASP A 350 34.76 43.60 -13.29
CA ASP A 350 35.67 44.11 -14.31
C ASP A 350 36.05 45.59 -14.10
N ASP A 351 35.79 46.14 -12.91
CA ASP A 351 36.01 47.54 -12.55
C ASP A 351 35.28 48.52 -13.47
N THR A 352 34.07 48.19 -13.93
CA THR A 352 33.23 49.13 -14.71
C THR A 352 32.42 50.05 -13.79
N GLN A 353 32.62 51.37 -13.91
CA GLN A 353 31.81 52.36 -13.17
C GLN A 353 30.38 52.46 -13.72
N LEU A 354 29.43 52.81 -12.86
CA LEU A 354 28.09 53.25 -13.23
C LEU A 354 27.73 54.52 -12.46
N PRO A 355 27.22 55.58 -13.14
CA PRO A 355 27.11 55.72 -14.60
C PRO A 355 28.47 55.76 -15.34
N ASN A 356 28.53 55.38 -16.62
CA ASN A 356 29.75 55.40 -17.46
C ASN A 356 29.58 56.20 -18.75
N ASP A 357 30.35 55.98 -19.82
CA ASP A 357 30.23 56.75 -21.08
C ASP A 357 29.04 56.31 -21.97
N ILE A 358 28.46 55.14 -21.72
CA ILE A 358 27.34 54.58 -22.49
C ILE A 358 26.05 54.74 -21.67
N LEU A 359 26.06 54.24 -20.44
CA LEU A 359 24.92 54.24 -19.52
C LEU A 359 24.98 55.51 -18.66
N ILE A 360 24.39 56.59 -19.17
CA ILE A 360 24.30 57.91 -18.51
C ILE A 360 22.84 58.32 -18.30
N PRO A 361 22.54 59.19 -17.31
CA PRO A 361 21.25 59.85 -17.28
C PRO A 361 21.09 60.71 -18.54
N LYS A 362 19.88 60.79 -19.10
CA LYS A 362 19.56 61.58 -20.29
C LYS A 362 18.44 62.57 -20.02
N ILE A 363 18.41 63.65 -20.80
CA ILE A 363 17.31 64.63 -20.77
C ILE A 363 16.02 63.90 -21.15
N GLY A 364 14.99 64.07 -20.33
CA GLY A 364 13.70 63.38 -20.47
C GLY A 364 13.55 62.13 -19.60
N ASP A 365 14.66 61.60 -19.04
CA ASP A 365 14.60 60.44 -18.15
C ASP A 365 13.72 60.74 -16.94
N LYS A 366 12.84 59.80 -16.61
CA LYS A 366 11.99 59.87 -15.43
C LYS A 366 12.71 59.26 -14.24
N TYR A 367 12.52 59.85 -13.06
CA TYR A 367 13.15 59.35 -11.86
C TYR A 367 12.25 59.50 -10.62
N ILE A 368 12.50 58.70 -9.59
CA ILE A 368 11.82 58.78 -8.30
C ILE A 368 12.86 59.03 -7.21
N LEU A 369 12.59 60.00 -6.33
CA LEU A 369 13.39 60.25 -5.13
C LEU A 369 12.98 59.33 -3.98
N TRP A 370 13.98 58.90 -3.23
CA TRP A 370 13.84 58.00 -2.09
C TRP A 370 14.54 58.57 -0.87
N ASN A 371 14.17 58.02 0.30
CA ASN A 371 14.76 58.33 1.60
C ASN A 371 14.64 59.81 1.97
N ILE A 372 13.58 60.45 1.49
CA ILE A 372 13.20 61.81 1.87
C ILE A 372 11.75 61.81 2.37
N ASN A 373 11.44 62.72 3.28
CA ASN A 373 10.09 62.99 3.72
C ASN A 373 9.39 63.88 2.69
N MET A 374 8.50 63.34 1.86
CA MET A 374 7.90 64.16 0.79
C MET A 374 7.10 65.36 1.35
N PRO A 375 6.93 66.46 0.59
CA PRO A 375 5.98 67.51 0.97
C PRO A 375 4.55 66.96 1.16
N PHE A 376 3.77 67.58 2.05
CA PHE A 376 2.47 67.05 2.49
C PHE A 376 1.45 66.83 1.35
N ASP A 377 1.51 67.62 0.27
CA ASP A 377 0.62 67.46 -0.89
C ASP A 377 0.78 66.10 -1.58
N TYR A 378 1.97 65.50 -1.53
CA TYR A 378 2.23 64.17 -2.10
C TYR A 378 1.67 63.04 -1.23
N TYR A 379 1.52 63.26 0.08
CA TYR A 379 0.83 62.32 0.96
C TYR A 379 -0.64 62.22 0.57
N THR A 380 -1.33 63.35 0.40
CA THR A 380 -2.76 63.36 0.05
C THR A 380 -3.03 62.59 -1.25
N LYS A 381 -2.20 62.81 -2.28
CA LYS A 381 -2.30 62.08 -3.55
C LYS A 381 -2.05 60.57 -3.38
N ALA A 382 -1.04 60.20 -2.60
CA ALA A 382 -0.75 58.79 -2.33
C ALA A 382 -1.88 58.11 -1.52
N GLU A 383 -2.52 58.81 -0.58
CA GLU A 383 -3.67 58.28 0.16
C GLU A 383 -4.88 58.02 -0.76
N GLU A 384 -5.12 58.89 -1.74
CA GLU A 384 -6.16 58.70 -2.76
C GLU A 384 -5.84 57.51 -3.68
N GLU A 385 -4.61 57.42 -4.18
CA GLU A 385 -4.12 56.27 -4.95
C GLU A 385 -4.26 54.96 -4.14
N PHE A 386 -3.94 55.01 -2.85
CA PHE A 386 -4.08 53.86 -1.95
C PHE A 386 -5.55 53.46 -1.78
N ARG A 387 -6.47 54.43 -1.66
CA ARG A 387 -7.91 54.16 -1.60
C ARG A 387 -8.41 53.48 -2.88
N GLU A 388 -8.03 54.00 -4.04
CA GLU A 388 -8.43 53.46 -5.33
C GLU A 388 -7.92 52.03 -5.51
N ALA A 389 -6.65 51.79 -5.20
CA ALA A 389 -6.05 50.46 -5.25
C ALA A 389 -6.74 49.46 -4.32
N VAL A 390 -7.10 49.89 -3.11
CA VAL A 390 -7.82 49.04 -2.16
C VAL A 390 -9.24 48.73 -2.63
N ASN A 391 -9.96 49.70 -3.21
CA ASN A 391 -11.27 49.47 -3.78
C ASN A 391 -11.19 48.49 -4.95
N LYS A 392 -10.23 48.66 -5.86
CA LYS A 392 -9.98 47.74 -6.98
C LYS A 392 -9.63 46.33 -6.49
N PHE A 393 -8.74 46.22 -5.50
CA PHE A 393 -8.39 44.94 -4.88
C PHE A 393 -9.63 44.24 -4.30
N ASN A 394 -10.52 44.99 -3.65
CA ASN A 394 -11.78 44.48 -3.13
C ASN A 394 -12.74 44.04 -4.23
N GLU A 395 -12.86 44.79 -5.33
CA GLU A 395 -13.68 44.40 -6.49
C GLU A 395 -13.18 43.10 -7.14
N GLU A 396 -11.86 42.93 -7.24
CA GLU A 396 -11.23 41.74 -7.84
C GLU A 396 -11.24 40.52 -6.93
N ASN A 397 -11.24 40.70 -5.60
CA ASN A 397 -11.09 39.60 -4.63
C ASN A 397 -12.36 39.30 -3.81
N ALA A 398 -13.38 40.16 -3.84
CA ALA A 398 -14.70 39.89 -3.24
C ALA A 398 -15.58 39.01 -4.15
N ILE A 399 -14.99 37.98 -4.73
CA ILE A 399 -15.69 37.02 -5.59
C ILE A 399 -16.49 36.06 -4.71
N ASP A 400 -17.70 35.74 -5.14
CA ASP A 400 -18.46 34.63 -4.57
C ASP A 400 -17.76 33.30 -4.89
N VAL A 401 -16.96 32.81 -3.95
CA VAL A 401 -16.20 31.54 -4.02
C VAL A 401 -17.09 30.30 -3.92
N SER A 402 -18.41 30.47 -3.93
CA SER A 402 -19.35 29.36 -3.82
C SER A 402 -19.24 28.43 -5.03
N ILE A 403 -18.85 27.19 -4.77
CA ILE A 403 -18.89 26.07 -5.71
C ILE A 403 -20.17 25.27 -5.45
N TYR A 404 -21.00 25.14 -6.46
CA TYR A 404 -22.20 24.30 -6.43
C TYR A 404 -21.87 22.94 -7.05
N LYS A 405 -21.78 21.91 -6.22
CA LYS A 405 -21.60 20.52 -6.64
C LYS A 405 -22.97 19.93 -6.92
N ALA A 406 -23.14 19.38 -8.12
CA ALA A 406 -24.43 18.87 -8.55
C ALA A 406 -24.26 17.58 -9.36
N PRO A 407 -24.70 16.42 -8.85
CA PRO A 407 -24.87 15.22 -9.66
C PRO A 407 -26.03 15.39 -10.62
N THR A 408 -25.85 14.96 -11.86
CA THR A 408 -26.85 15.03 -12.92
C THR A 408 -27.91 13.93 -12.79
N ASP A 409 -29.15 14.25 -13.16
CA ASP A 409 -30.16 13.25 -13.50
C ASP A 409 -29.90 12.79 -14.93
N TYR A 410 -29.17 11.70 -15.09
CA TYR A 410 -28.76 11.18 -16.40
C TYR A 410 -29.96 10.90 -17.33
N VAL A 411 -31.11 10.50 -16.80
CA VAL A 411 -32.33 10.25 -17.59
C VAL A 411 -32.87 11.55 -18.17
N TYR A 412 -32.86 12.61 -17.36
CA TYR A 412 -33.26 13.93 -17.83
C TYR A 412 -32.28 14.48 -18.88
N ILE A 413 -30.98 14.36 -18.63
CA ILE A 413 -29.93 14.83 -19.56
C ILE A 413 -30.05 14.10 -20.91
N GLU A 414 -30.23 12.78 -20.91
CA GLU A 414 -30.41 11.98 -22.14
C GLU A 414 -31.70 12.33 -22.88
N LYS A 415 -32.82 12.40 -22.17
CA LYS A 415 -34.14 12.65 -22.77
C LYS A 415 -34.21 14.00 -23.47
N ASN A 416 -33.50 15.00 -22.95
CA ASN A 416 -33.50 16.37 -23.47
C ASN A 416 -32.27 16.66 -24.36
N GLU A 417 -31.45 15.65 -24.66
CA GLU A 417 -30.25 15.78 -25.51
C GLU A 417 -29.31 16.89 -25.03
N ILE A 418 -29.18 17.02 -23.70
CA ILE A 418 -28.39 18.08 -23.08
C ILE A 418 -26.91 17.71 -23.13
N GLU A 419 -26.11 18.55 -23.79
CA GLU A 419 -24.67 18.42 -23.83
C GLU A 419 -24.01 19.29 -22.74
N LEU A 420 -23.22 18.65 -21.86
CA LEU A 420 -22.49 19.32 -20.78
C LEU A 420 -20.98 19.21 -21.03
N TYR A 421 -20.31 20.35 -20.99
CA TYR A 421 -18.86 20.48 -21.14
C TYR A 421 -18.33 21.59 -20.22
N VAL A 422 -17.03 21.54 -19.95
CA VAL A 422 -16.35 22.53 -19.12
C VAL A 422 -16.35 23.89 -19.84
N GLY A 423 -16.77 24.94 -19.15
CA GLY A 423 -16.99 26.28 -19.69
C GLY A 423 -18.42 26.56 -20.15
N ARG A 424 -19.34 25.57 -20.09
CA ARG A 424 -20.76 25.78 -20.44
C ARG A 424 -21.43 26.72 -19.43
N PRO A 425 -22.07 27.82 -19.86
CA PRO A 425 -22.86 28.67 -18.98
C PRO A 425 -24.09 27.92 -18.45
N VAL A 426 -24.36 28.05 -17.15
CA VAL A 426 -25.47 27.40 -16.45
C VAL A 426 -26.28 28.46 -15.71
N ARG A 427 -27.60 28.42 -15.91
CA ARG A 427 -28.57 29.11 -15.06
C ARG A 427 -29.01 28.11 -13.98
N LEU A 428 -28.37 28.17 -12.81
CA LEU A 428 -28.63 27.27 -11.69
C LEU A 428 -29.88 27.73 -10.92
N GLU A 429 -30.97 26.97 -11.02
CA GLU A 429 -32.29 27.31 -10.49
C GLU A 429 -32.48 26.74 -9.07
N SER A 430 -32.79 27.63 -8.12
CA SER A 430 -33.20 27.28 -6.76
C SER A 430 -33.72 28.50 -6.01
N GLU A 431 -35.03 28.54 -5.74
CA GLU A 431 -35.63 29.63 -4.96
C GLU A 431 -35.09 29.70 -3.51
N LYS A 432 -34.59 28.57 -2.98
CA LYS A 432 -34.04 28.51 -1.62
C LYS A 432 -32.60 29.01 -1.54
N TYR A 433 -31.75 28.64 -2.49
CA TYR A 433 -30.37 29.12 -2.54
C TYR A 433 -30.28 30.56 -3.07
N PHE A 434 -31.21 30.97 -3.94
CA PHE A 434 -31.22 32.27 -4.60
C PHE A 434 -32.56 32.99 -4.37
N PRO A 435 -32.88 33.41 -3.14
CA PRO A 435 -34.20 33.95 -2.79
C PRO A 435 -34.55 35.28 -3.49
N GLU A 436 -33.55 36.06 -3.90
CA GLU A 436 -33.78 37.35 -4.57
C GLU A 436 -34.14 37.19 -6.06
N THR A 437 -33.50 36.26 -6.76
CA THR A 437 -33.57 36.12 -8.23
C THR A 437 -34.21 34.81 -8.69
N GLY A 438 -34.32 33.81 -7.82
CA GLY A 438 -34.76 32.43 -8.12
C GLY A 438 -33.68 31.55 -8.77
N TYR A 439 -32.58 32.15 -9.25
CA TYR A 439 -31.49 31.45 -9.93
C TYR A 439 -30.15 32.21 -9.82
N LYS A 440 -29.04 31.52 -10.06
CA LYS A 440 -27.71 32.10 -10.26
C LYS A 440 -27.20 31.76 -11.66
N LYS A 441 -26.69 32.74 -12.40
CA LYS A 441 -25.90 32.48 -13.61
C LYS A 441 -24.47 32.21 -13.22
N SER A 442 -23.90 31.15 -13.75
CA SER A 442 -22.50 30.78 -13.58
C SER A 442 -22.08 29.82 -14.70
N ARG A 443 -21.01 29.03 -14.55
CA ARG A 443 -20.59 28.04 -15.56
C ARG A 443 -20.01 26.78 -14.95
N ILE A 444 -19.97 25.71 -15.75
CA ILE A 444 -19.35 24.44 -15.35
C ILE A 444 -17.82 24.60 -15.35
N THR A 445 -17.19 24.45 -14.19
CA THR A 445 -15.73 24.52 -14.03
C THR A 445 -15.08 23.15 -13.97
N LYS A 446 -15.84 22.11 -13.58
CA LYS A 446 -15.37 20.73 -13.49
C LYS A 446 -16.47 19.73 -13.83
N ILE A 447 -16.09 18.65 -14.50
CA ILE A 447 -16.93 17.49 -14.77
C ILE A 447 -16.20 16.22 -14.33
N THR A 448 -16.87 15.40 -13.54
CA THR A 448 -16.51 14.00 -13.31
C THR A 448 -17.62 13.13 -13.89
N ARG A 449 -17.39 12.45 -15.01
CA ARG A 449 -18.42 11.62 -15.68
C ARG A 449 -18.03 10.15 -15.68
N LYS A 450 -19.02 9.27 -15.58
CA LYS A 450 -18.80 7.82 -15.73
C LYS A 450 -18.53 7.48 -17.19
N VAL A 451 -17.62 6.55 -17.43
CA VAL A 451 -17.31 6.10 -18.80
C VAL A 451 -18.45 5.28 -19.37
N ASN A 452 -19.05 4.38 -18.58
CA ASN A 452 -20.13 3.51 -19.05
C ASN A 452 -21.49 4.21 -19.20
N LEU A 453 -21.67 5.35 -18.54
CA LEU A 453 -22.90 6.15 -18.59
C LEU A 453 -22.51 7.64 -18.57
N PRO A 454 -22.06 8.19 -19.71
CA PRO A 454 -21.47 9.53 -19.75
C PRO A 454 -22.37 10.67 -19.29
N THR A 455 -23.68 10.50 -19.38
CA THR A 455 -24.71 11.44 -18.92
C THR A 455 -24.89 11.43 -17.39
N GLN A 456 -24.38 10.41 -16.69
CA GLN A 456 -24.24 10.40 -15.24
C GLN A 456 -22.93 11.06 -14.84
N MET A 457 -23.02 12.31 -14.40
CA MET A 457 -21.90 13.18 -14.08
C MET A 457 -22.07 13.82 -12.71
N ASN A 458 -20.95 14.17 -12.08
CA ASN A 458 -20.89 15.19 -11.05
C ASN A 458 -20.28 16.43 -11.69
N ILE A 459 -21.03 17.53 -11.70
CA ILE A 459 -20.55 18.82 -12.20
C ILE A 459 -20.30 19.78 -11.04
N GLU A 460 -19.30 20.62 -11.19
CA GLU A 460 -19.08 21.77 -10.30
C GLU A 460 -19.37 23.05 -11.08
N ILE A 461 -20.24 23.89 -10.53
CA ILE A 461 -20.67 25.17 -11.12
C ILE A 461 -20.14 26.30 -10.24
N SER A 462 -19.34 27.19 -10.81
CA SER A 462 -18.70 28.29 -10.09
C SER A 462 -18.25 29.41 -11.01
N ASP A 463 -18.19 30.64 -10.49
CA ASP A 463 -17.55 31.77 -11.15
C ASP A 463 -16.08 31.93 -10.72
N ALA A 464 -15.72 31.31 -9.59
CA ALA A 464 -14.36 31.22 -9.09
C ALA A 464 -13.74 29.88 -9.49
N LEU A 465 -12.48 29.92 -9.93
CA LEU A 465 -11.68 28.70 -10.12
C LEU A 465 -11.15 28.22 -8.77
N SER A 466 -11.35 26.94 -8.46
CA SER A 466 -10.69 26.30 -7.34
C SER A 466 -9.22 26.10 -7.70
N LYS A 467 -8.28 26.64 -6.91
CA LYS A 467 -6.86 26.30 -7.06
C LYS A 467 -6.67 24.88 -6.49
N GLY A 468 -6.94 23.86 -7.30
CA GLY A 468 -6.95 22.45 -6.89
C GLY A 468 -5.64 21.96 -6.25
N ALA A 469 -5.69 20.77 -5.63
CA ALA A 469 -4.65 20.18 -4.77
C ALA A 469 -3.21 20.07 -5.32
N ILE A 470 -2.97 20.33 -6.62
CA ILE A 470 -1.62 20.41 -7.21
C ILE A 470 -1.00 21.81 -7.05
N ALA A 471 -1.83 22.85 -6.81
CA ALA A 471 -1.37 24.19 -6.41
C ALA A 471 -0.62 24.15 -5.07
N LYS A 472 -0.98 23.24 -4.16
CA LYS A 472 -0.29 23.08 -2.88
C LYS A 472 1.11 22.44 -2.99
N ILE A 473 1.50 21.95 -4.17
CA ILE A 473 2.85 21.43 -4.42
C ILE A 473 3.60 22.38 -5.35
N GLY A 474 2.94 22.95 -6.36
CA GLY A 474 3.54 23.92 -7.26
C GLY A 474 3.76 25.31 -6.64
N ASP A 475 2.81 25.80 -5.86
CA ASP A 475 2.93 27.08 -5.16
C ASP A 475 3.84 26.94 -3.94
N ASP A 476 3.83 25.80 -3.24
CA ASP A 476 4.82 25.52 -2.19
C ASP A 476 6.25 25.40 -2.78
N ILE A 477 6.43 24.84 -3.98
CA ILE A 477 7.74 24.75 -4.66
C ILE A 477 8.18 26.10 -5.25
N ASN A 478 7.26 26.92 -5.77
CA ASN A 478 7.58 28.25 -6.29
C ASN A 478 7.77 29.29 -5.18
N ASP A 479 7.03 29.19 -4.08
CA ASP A 479 7.29 29.95 -2.86
C ASP A 479 8.64 29.55 -2.27
N ILE A 480 9.01 28.26 -2.31
CA ILE A 480 10.36 27.80 -1.94
C ILE A 480 11.42 28.32 -2.94
N ARG A 481 11.18 28.32 -4.26
CA ARG A 481 12.14 28.86 -5.25
C ARG A 481 12.35 30.36 -5.10
N ASN A 482 11.28 31.13 -4.91
CA ASN A 482 11.35 32.58 -4.67
C ASN A 482 12.01 32.89 -3.31
N TYR A 483 11.75 32.06 -2.29
CA TYR A 483 12.44 32.14 -1.01
C TYR A 483 13.94 31.80 -1.14
N THR A 484 14.31 30.88 -2.04
CA THR A 484 15.70 30.49 -2.29
C THR A 484 16.48 31.59 -3.06
N HIS A 485 15.83 32.31 -3.98
CA HIS A 485 16.46 33.47 -4.64
C HIS A 485 16.63 34.68 -3.70
N SER A 486 15.76 34.86 -2.70
CA SER A 486 15.93 35.92 -1.68
C SER A 486 17.01 35.64 -0.62
N ILE A 487 17.62 34.44 -0.59
CA ILE A 487 18.61 34.03 0.43
C ILE A 487 20.03 33.87 -0.15
N ALA A 488 20.31 34.46 -1.33
CA ALA A 488 21.70 34.69 -1.73
C ALA A 488 22.43 35.70 -0.81
N GLY A 489 21.70 36.45 0.02
CA GLY A 489 22.26 37.38 1.01
C GLY A 489 21.98 36.97 2.46
N ASN A 490 22.92 36.30 3.11
CA ASN A 490 23.09 36.25 4.59
C ASN A 490 22.08 35.49 5.47
N ILE A 491 21.94 34.16 5.31
CA ILE A 491 21.62 33.29 6.48
C ILE A 491 22.57 32.09 6.52
N SER A 492 23.50 32.11 7.49
CA SER A 492 24.24 30.92 7.92
C SER A 492 23.27 29.93 8.56
N LEU A 493 22.75 28.96 7.80
CA LEU A 493 22.02 27.83 8.37
C LEU A 493 22.95 27.07 9.35
N PRO A 494 22.46 26.66 10.54
CA PRO A 494 23.27 25.92 11.50
C PRO A 494 23.79 24.61 10.88
N ILE A 495 25.12 24.48 10.82
CA ILE A 495 25.79 23.34 10.21
C ILE A 495 25.89 22.20 11.24
N ILE A 496 25.20 21.09 11.01
CA ILE A 496 25.37 19.84 11.76
C ILE A 496 26.74 19.25 11.43
N ARG A 497 27.65 19.30 12.40
CA ARG A 497 29.03 18.81 12.23
C ARG A 497 29.16 17.33 12.61
N THR A 498 30.32 16.77 12.32
CA THR A 498 30.67 15.38 12.63
C THR A 498 30.69 15.18 14.16
N GLY A 499 29.74 14.39 14.69
CA GLY A 499 29.58 14.16 16.14
C GLY A 499 28.47 14.98 16.81
N ASP A 500 27.82 15.86 16.06
CA ASP A 500 26.65 16.62 16.49
C ASP A 500 25.40 15.71 16.49
N ASN A 501 24.61 15.75 17.58
CA ASN A 501 23.38 14.97 17.74
C ASN A 501 22.12 15.78 17.40
N THR A 502 22.29 17.00 16.87
CA THR A 502 21.21 17.82 16.34
C THR A 502 20.44 17.02 15.29
N LEU A 503 19.14 16.85 15.50
CA LEU A 503 18.27 16.13 14.57
C LEU A 503 18.28 16.86 13.22
N PRO A 504 18.40 16.13 12.09
CA PRO A 504 18.25 16.74 10.78
C PRO A 504 16.85 17.33 10.69
N THR A 505 16.78 18.63 10.41
CA THR A 505 15.52 19.35 10.15
C THR A 505 15.69 20.13 8.87
N ASP A 506 14.59 20.60 8.31
CA ASP A 506 14.61 21.35 7.05
C ASP A 506 15.38 22.70 7.14
N ASN A 507 15.84 23.08 8.34
CA ASN A 507 16.55 24.34 8.62
C ASN A 507 18.02 24.15 9.07
N ASN A 508 18.61 22.97 8.92
CA ASN A 508 20.03 22.73 9.25
C ASN A 508 20.77 21.96 8.14
N LEU A 509 22.07 22.23 7.98
CA LEU A 509 22.89 21.67 6.90
C LEU A 509 23.92 20.67 7.43
N PHE A 510 24.06 19.49 6.83
CA PHE A 510 25.20 18.63 7.16
C PHE A 510 26.51 19.24 6.68
N SER A 511 27.52 19.29 7.55
CA SER A 511 28.87 19.71 7.14
C SER A 511 29.44 18.72 6.11
N ALA A 512 30.33 19.19 5.23
CA ALA A 512 31.01 18.31 4.27
C ALA A 512 31.65 17.06 4.92
N ARG A 513 32.18 17.20 6.15
CA ARG A 513 32.73 16.09 6.94
C ARG A 513 31.67 15.17 7.56
N ARG A 514 30.47 15.68 7.86
CA ARG A 514 29.33 14.88 8.33
C ARG A 514 28.72 14.12 7.16
N THR A 515 28.59 14.76 6.00
CA THR A 515 28.13 14.13 4.77
C THR A 515 29.05 13.00 4.32
N GLN A 516 30.37 13.21 4.36
CA GLN A 516 31.36 12.16 4.07
C GLN A 516 31.36 10.97 5.04
N ARG A 517 30.75 11.12 6.22
CA ARG A 517 30.71 10.05 7.24
C ARG A 517 29.36 9.33 7.27
N ASP A 518 28.27 10.05 7.07
CA ASP A 518 26.91 9.53 7.26
C ASP A 518 26.26 9.03 5.95
N PHE A 519 26.81 9.40 4.77
CA PHE A 519 26.33 8.96 3.46
C PHE A 519 27.42 8.19 2.72
N LEU A 520 27.00 7.21 1.91
CA LEU A 520 27.91 6.37 1.13
C LEU A 520 28.60 7.16 0.01
N SER A 521 29.92 7.16 0.04
CA SER A 521 30.76 7.75 -0.99
C SER A 521 30.64 7.01 -2.32
N ARG A 522 30.50 7.79 -3.40
CA ARG A 522 30.51 7.29 -4.80
C ARG A 522 31.90 7.32 -5.45
N VAL A 523 32.89 7.92 -4.79
CA VAL A 523 34.23 8.20 -5.35
C VAL A 523 35.39 7.74 -4.46
N LYS A 524 35.10 7.17 -3.29
CA LYS A 524 36.07 6.59 -2.33
C LYS A 524 35.47 5.33 -1.72
N GLU A 525 36.30 4.37 -1.33
CA GLU A 525 35.85 3.17 -0.62
C GLU A 525 35.10 3.54 0.66
N ASP A 526 33.93 2.94 0.87
CA ASP A 526 33.04 3.26 1.99
C ASP A 526 32.20 2.04 2.41
N GLN A 527 31.65 2.07 3.63
CA GLN A 527 30.89 0.97 4.23
C GLN A 527 29.67 1.51 5.00
N ALA A 528 28.49 0.98 4.71
CA ALA A 528 27.28 1.32 5.47
C ALA A 528 27.19 0.50 6.77
N LEU A 529 26.94 1.19 7.89
CA LEU A 529 26.72 0.55 9.20
C LEU A 529 25.32 -0.10 9.34
N LYS A 530 24.38 0.23 8.44
CA LYS A 530 23.00 -0.26 8.44
C LYS A 530 22.60 -0.76 7.05
N LYS A 531 21.54 -1.57 6.97
CA LYS A 531 21.06 -2.19 5.72
C LYS A 531 20.66 -1.12 4.69
N ILE A 532 21.22 -1.21 3.50
CA ILE A 532 20.80 -0.46 2.31
C ILE A 532 19.83 -1.34 1.53
N THR A 533 18.70 -0.78 1.08
CA THR A 533 17.72 -1.50 0.25
C THR A 533 17.71 -0.87 -1.14
N PHE A 534 18.10 -1.63 -2.16
CA PHE A 534 18.06 -1.22 -3.57
C PHE A 534 16.77 -1.75 -4.20
N LYS A 535 15.82 -0.86 -4.51
CA LYS A 535 14.49 -1.26 -5.03
C LYS A 535 14.49 -1.72 -6.49
N GLU A 536 15.43 -1.21 -7.29
CA GLU A 536 15.57 -1.55 -8.72
C GLU A 536 16.70 -2.55 -9.00
N GLY A 537 17.46 -2.93 -7.96
CA GLY A 537 18.63 -3.80 -8.06
C GLY A 537 19.97 -3.07 -7.95
N LEU A 538 21.05 -3.83 -8.14
CA LEU A 538 22.44 -3.43 -8.10
C LEU A 538 23.17 -3.96 -9.35
N ASP A 539 23.64 -3.05 -10.19
CA ASP A 539 24.56 -3.36 -11.28
C ASP A 539 26.01 -3.23 -10.80
N ILE A 540 26.84 -4.18 -11.18
CA ILE A 540 28.26 -4.28 -10.82
C ILE A 540 29.10 -4.23 -12.10
N GLY A 541 29.85 -3.15 -12.25
CA GLY A 541 30.64 -2.86 -13.47
C GLY A 541 29.77 -2.39 -14.65
N TYR A 542 30.32 -2.43 -15.86
CA TYR A 542 29.56 -2.16 -17.09
C TYR A 542 28.73 -3.39 -17.47
N TYR A 543 27.62 -3.62 -16.77
CA TYR A 543 26.78 -4.79 -16.99
C TYR A 543 26.22 -4.82 -18.42
N THR A 544 26.38 -5.95 -19.09
CA THR A 544 25.76 -6.26 -20.38
C THR A 544 25.39 -7.74 -20.33
N SER A 545 24.09 -8.01 -20.43
CA SER A 545 23.56 -9.37 -20.27
C SER A 545 24.20 -10.34 -21.26
N GLY A 546 24.68 -11.46 -20.76
CA GLY A 546 25.38 -12.51 -21.47
C GLY A 546 26.85 -12.21 -21.81
N GLU A 547 27.36 -11.02 -21.52
CA GLU A 547 28.68 -10.57 -21.99
C GLU A 547 29.65 -10.20 -20.86
N ARG A 548 29.28 -9.27 -19.98
CA ARG A 548 30.20 -8.71 -18.97
C ARG A 548 29.47 -8.10 -17.77
N GLY A 549 30.20 -7.93 -16.66
CA GLY A 549 29.69 -7.36 -15.42
C GLY A 549 28.87 -8.36 -14.60
N GLY A 550 28.10 -7.85 -13.65
CA GLY A 550 27.10 -8.62 -12.93
C GLY A 550 25.93 -7.74 -12.50
N ARG A 551 24.76 -8.34 -12.30
CA ARG A 551 23.55 -7.63 -11.90
C ARG A 551 22.79 -8.45 -10.89
N ILE A 552 22.26 -7.80 -9.87
CA ILE A 552 21.18 -8.33 -9.02
C ILE A 552 20.00 -7.40 -9.25
N ASP A 553 18.90 -7.84 -9.86
CA ASP A 553 17.76 -6.94 -10.11
C ASP A 553 16.93 -6.67 -8.84
N GLY A 554 15.89 -5.84 -8.96
CA GLY A 554 15.00 -5.48 -7.85
C GLY A 554 14.21 -6.65 -7.26
N ASP A 555 14.07 -7.74 -8.02
CA ASP A 555 13.41 -8.98 -7.59
C ASP A 555 14.41 -9.99 -7.00
N GLY A 556 15.71 -9.69 -7.06
CA GLY A 556 16.79 -10.51 -6.50
C GLY A 556 17.39 -11.54 -7.47
N ASN A 557 17.04 -11.49 -8.77
CA ASN A 557 17.66 -12.36 -9.77
C ASN A 557 19.10 -11.89 -10.03
N ALA A 558 20.05 -12.84 -10.03
CA ALA A 558 21.46 -12.54 -10.19
C ALA A 558 22.02 -13.08 -11.52
N GLU A 559 22.64 -12.21 -12.30
CA GLU A 559 23.52 -12.58 -13.42
C GLU A 559 24.96 -12.22 -13.02
N LEU A 560 25.85 -13.23 -12.94
CA LEU A 560 27.23 -13.04 -12.47
C LEU A 560 28.21 -13.71 -13.43
N LEU A 561 29.31 -13.03 -13.75
CA LEU A 561 30.38 -13.59 -14.57
C LEU A 561 31.06 -14.81 -13.92
N THR A 562 31.38 -14.73 -12.63
CA THR A 562 31.86 -15.87 -11.82
C THR A 562 31.38 -15.73 -10.37
N MET A 563 31.15 -16.86 -9.70
CA MET A 563 30.77 -16.89 -8.29
C MET A 563 31.61 -17.93 -7.54
N VAL A 564 32.34 -17.50 -6.50
CA VAL A 564 33.10 -18.37 -5.61
C VAL A 564 32.35 -18.49 -4.28
N VAL A 565 31.78 -19.66 -4.02
CA VAL A 565 31.05 -19.97 -2.77
C VAL A 565 32.01 -20.58 -1.76
N ARG A 566 32.14 -19.98 -0.58
CA ARG A 566 33.10 -20.46 0.45
C ARG A 566 32.59 -21.59 1.33
N HIS A 567 31.28 -21.64 1.60
CA HIS A 567 30.71 -22.59 2.55
C HIS A 567 29.41 -23.22 2.08
N LEU A 568 28.46 -22.42 1.57
CA LEU A 568 27.08 -22.85 1.37
C LEU A 568 26.41 -22.09 0.22
N LEU A 569 25.70 -22.80 -0.64
CA LEU A 569 24.73 -22.26 -1.59
C LEU A 569 23.49 -23.17 -1.58
N ARG A 570 22.29 -22.63 -1.42
CA ARG A 570 21.05 -23.42 -1.26
C ARG A 570 19.81 -22.71 -1.78
N SER A 571 18.74 -23.47 -2.01
CA SER A 571 17.39 -22.93 -2.16
C SER A 571 16.91 -22.23 -0.87
N ALA A 572 15.93 -21.33 -1.00
CA ALA A 572 15.36 -20.60 0.13
C ALA A 572 14.75 -21.53 1.18
N GLU A 573 14.01 -22.54 0.71
CA GLU A 573 13.52 -23.65 1.52
C GLU A 573 14.38 -24.86 1.17
N PHE A 574 15.31 -25.20 2.06
CA PHE A 574 16.08 -26.43 2.02
C PHE A 574 15.88 -27.20 3.32
N ARG A 575 15.51 -28.47 3.21
CA ARG A 575 15.48 -29.41 4.32
C ARG A 575 16.32 -30.62 3.93
N ASN A 576 17.25 -30.99 4.78
CA ASN A 576 18.06 -32.19 4.57
C ASN A 576 17.26 -33.46 4.89
N GLY A 577 17.69 -34.56 4.30
CA GLY A 577 17.16 -35.89 4.54
C GLY A 577 16.15 -36.33 3.48
N PHE A 578 15.73 -37.58 3.58
CA PHE A 578 14.98 -38.29 2.54
C PHE A 578 13.63 -37.62 2.15
N THR A 579 12.95 -36.96 3.09
CA THR A 579 11.71 -36.19 2.84
C THR A 579 11.98 -34.68 2.74
N GLY A 580 13.23 -34.32 2.45
CA GLY A 580 13.69 -32.96 2.25
C GLY A 580 13.07 -32.31 1.02
N GLU A 581 13.26 -31.01 0.92
CA GLU A 581 12.84 -30.21 -0.24
C GLU A 581 13.98 -29.26 -0.59
N GLY A 582 14.12 -28.94 -1.87
CA GLY A 582 15.06 -27.96 -2.36
C GLY A 582 16.44 -28.55 -2.70
N TRP A 583 17.47 -27.71 -2.58
CA TRP A 583 18.83 -28.11 -2.87
C TRP A 583 19.85 -27.35 -2.04
N GLN A 584 20.99 -27.99 -1.77
CA GLN A 584 22.11 -27.40 -1.06
C GLN A 584 23.43 -27.97 -1.59
N LEU A 585 24.37 -27.08 -1.89
CA LEU A 585 25.79 -27.35 -2.10
C LEU A 585 26.56 -26.78 -0.92
N TRP A 586 27.34 -27.59 -0.22
CA TRP A 586 28.12 -27.13 0.94
C TRP A 586 29.44 -27.85 1.11
N VAL A 587 30.31 -27.28 1.95
CA VAL A 587 31.52 -27.93 2.44
C VAL A 587 31.30 -28.32 3.89
N ASP A 588 31.48 -29.59 4.24
CA ASP A 588 31.34 -30.08 5.62
C ASP A 588 32.57 -29.76 6.49
N ASP A 589 32.50 -30.11 7.77
CA ASP A 589 33.56 -29.84 8.75
C ASP A 589 34.89 -30.57 8.42
N TRP A 590 34.86 -31.57 7.54
CA TRP A 590 36.05 -32.27 7.03
C TRP A 590 36.59 -31.68 5.73
N GLY A 591 35.97 -30.62 5.20
CA GLY A 591 36.38 -29.98 3.96
C GLY A 591 35.87 -30.67 2.70
N LEU A 592 34.93 -31.62 2.81
CA LEU A 592 34.37 -32.32 1.66
C LEU A 592 33.17 -31.56 1.09
N SER A 593 33.11 -31.49 -0.24
CA SER A 593 31.98 -30.89 -0.94
C SER A 593 30.82 -31.87 -1.06
N ASN A 594 29.64 -31.46 -0.62
CA ASN A 594 28.41 -32.25 -0.60
C ASN A 594 27.32 -31.54 -1.42
N LEU A 595 26.50 -32.31 -2.15
CA LEU A 595 25.35 -31.83 -2.92
C LEU A 595 24.10 -32.67 -2.61
N GLU A 596 23.05 -32.01 -2.14
CA GLU A 596 21.72 -32.59 -1.93
C GLU A 596 20.72 -31.81 -2.80
N ILE A 597 19.88 -32.51 -3.58
CA ILE A 597 19.00 -31.89 -4.59
C ILE A 597 17.82 -32.81 -4.92
N ASP A 598 16.62 -32.23 -5.09
CA ASP A 598 15.40 -32.97 -5.44
C ASP A 598 15.49 -33.75 -6.76
N ARG A 599 16.10 -33.14 -7.80
CA ARG A 599 16.20 -33.73 -9.14
C ARG A 599 17.46 -33.30 -9.88
N LEU A 600 18.30 -34.28 -10.24
CA LEU A 600 19.44 -34.10 -11.12
C LEU A 600 19.15 -34.67 -12.52
N THR A 601 19.41 -33.90 -13.58
CA THR A 601 19.26 -34.34 -14.98
C THR A 601 20.56 -34.11 -15.74
N VAL A 602 21.21 -35.17 -16.23
CA VAL A 602 22.48 -35.11 -16.98
C VAL A 602 22.26 -35.60 -18.41
N ARG A 603 22.58 -34.77 -19.42
CA ARG A 603 22.23 -35.05 -20.83
C ARG A 603 23.26 -35.89 -21.60
N GLN A 604 24.50 -35.96 -21.14
CA GLN A 604 25.57 -36.70 -21.83
C GLN A 604 26.13 -37.80 -20.94
N ILE A 605 27.13 -37.51 -20.10
CA ILE A 605 27.82 -38.53 -19.29
C ILE A 605 27.92 -38.06 -17.84
N MET A 606 27.56 -38.95 -16.90
CA MET A 606 27.82 -38.80 -15.46
C MET A 606 28.77 -39.92 -15.04
N THR A 607 29.99 -39.57 -14.60
CA THR A 607 30.98 -40.53 -14.11
C THR A 607 31.05 -40.44 -12.59
N VAL A 608 30.78 -41.54 -11.89
CA VAL A 608 30.77 -41.63 -10.42
C VAL A 608 31.65 -42.78 -9.98
N PHE A 609 32.51 -42.56 -8.98
CA PHE A 609 33.40 -43.61 -8.45
C PHE A 609 32.65 -44.61 -7.53
N GLU A 610 31.62 -44.17 -6.80
CA GLU A 610 30.74 -44.99 -5.97
C GLU A 610 29.34 -44.36 -5.88
N LEU A 611 28.27 -45.14 -6.14
CA LEU A 611 26.88 -44.65 -6.16
C LEU A 611 25.99 -45.46 -5.20
N LEU A 612 25.61 -44.86 -4.07
CA LEU A 612 24.64 -45.38 -3.11
C LEU A 612 23.23 -44.91 -3.50
N ILE A 613 22.30 -45.83 -3.82
CA ILE A 613 20.95 -45.48 -4.33
C ILE A 613 19.86 -45.80 -3.31
N GLU A 614 19.07 -44.79 -2.92
CA GLU A 614 17.88 -44.94 -2.07
C GLU A 614 16.50 -44.90 -2.85
N ARG A 615 16.49 -44.80 -4.22
CA ARG A 615 15.48 -45.10 -5.34
C ARG A 615 14.49 -44.02 -5.90
N ILE A 616 13.89 -44.01 -7.15
CA ILE A 616 13.22 -45.01 -8.09
C ILE A 616 13.69 -44.95 -9.60
N ARG A 617 13.62 -46.08 -10.35
CA ARG A 617 13.94 -46.28 -11.80
C ARG A 617 12.70 -46.55 -12.68
N ALA A 618 12.72 -46.13 -13.96
CA ALA A 618 11.77 -46.60 -14.99
C ALA A 618 12.27 -47.91 -15.63
N VAL A 619 11.42 -48.94 -15.66
CA VAL A 619 11.79 -50.28 -16.16
C VAL A 619 10.68 -50.82 -17.07
N GLY A 620 11.02 -51.07 -18.35
CA GLY A 620 10.11 -51.62 -19.37
C GLY A 620 9.89 -53.13 -19.25
N GLY A 621 9.73 -53.63 -18.03
CA GLY A 621 9.68 -55.05 -17.73
C GLY A 621 9.56 -55.31 -16.23
N GLN A 622 10.22 -56.36 -15.74
CA GLN A 622 10.21 -56.75 -14.33
C GLN A 622 11.57 -56.45 -13.69
N ILE A 623 11.59 -55.70 -12.58
CA ILE A 623 12.77 -55.55 -11.73
C ILE A 623 12.72 -56.62 -10.65
N ILE A 624 13.83 -57.32 -10.49
CA ILE A 624 13.99 -58.33 -9.45
C ILE A 624 15.06 -57.83 -8.50
N VAL A 625 14.71 -57.77 -7.22
CA VAL A 625 15.65 -57.47 -6.13
C VAL A 625 15.86 -58.76 -5.36
N SER A 626 17.07 -59.30 -5.44
CA SER A 626 17.47 -60.61 -4.92
C SER A 626 18.93 -60.57 -4.46
N ALA A 627 19.36 -61.59 -3.72
CA ALA A 627 20.69 -61.64 -3.10
C ALA A 627 21.88 -61.77 -4.08
N ALA A 628 21.63 -62.02 -5.37
CA ALA A 628 22.65 -62.02 -6.41
C ALA A 628 22.08 -61.62 -7.77
N ASN A 629 22.93 -60.98 -8.58
CA ASN A 629 22.72 -60.66 -9.99
C ASN A 629 24.07 -60.67 -10.72
N GLY A 630 24.05 -60.66 -12.06
CA GLY A 630 25.26 -60.53 -12.84
C GLY A 630 24.99 -60.50 -14.34
N LYS A 631 25.83 -59.78 -15.09
CA LYS A 631 25.80 -59.77 -16.55
C LYS A 631 26.92 -60.63 -17.11
N ILE A 632 26.59 -61.59 -17.97
CA ILE A 632 27.54 -62.59 -18.45
C ILE A 632 28.60 -61.91 -19.31
N LYS A 633 29.87 -62.09 -18.97
CA LYS A 633 31.03 -61.65 -19.74
C LYS A 633 31.51 -62.74 -20.69
N THR A 634 31.59 -63.99 -20.23
CA THR A 634 31.98 -65.12 -21.08
C THR A 634 31.22 -66.38 -20.71
N VAL A 635 30.90 -67.18 -21.73
CA VAL A 635 30.36 -68.54 -21.60
C VAL A 635 31.36 -69.50 -22.21
N GLU A 636 31.96 -70.35 -21.37
CA GLU A 636 32.87 -71.41 -21.79
C GLU A 636 32.12 -72.74 -21.81
N ASP A 637 32.09 -73.41 -22.97
CA ASP A 637 31.59 -74.77 -23.09
C ASP A 637 32.63 -75.76 -22.53
N ALA A 638 32.27 -76.46 -21.46
CA ALA A 638 33.12 -77.43 -20.77
C ALA A 638 32.58 -78.87 -20.88
N GLY A 639 31.99 -79.24 -22.02
CA GLY A 639 31.47 -80.58 -22.27
C GLY A 639 30.03 -80.73 -21.78
N GLU A 640 29.83 -81.21 -20.55
CA GLU A 640 28.49 -81.43 -19.95
C GLU A 640 27.97 -80.20 -19.18
N THR A 641 28.80 -79.19 -18.96
CA THR A 641 28.47 -77.97 -18.21
C THR A 641 28.85 -76.71 -18.97
N TYR A 642 28.19 -75.60 -18.64
CA TYR A 642 28.64 -74.25 -18.98
C TYR A 642 29.38 -73.64 -17.79
N LYS A 643 30.55 -73.04 -18.06
CA LYS A 643 31.27 -72.19 -17.11
C LYS A 643 31.03 -70.74 -17.48
N ILE A 644 30.41 -69.99 -16.58
CA ILE A 644 29.99 -68.61 -16.83
C ILE A 644 30.82 -67.67 -15.97
N THR A 645 31.41 -66.66 -16.60
CA THR A 645 32.09 -65.54 -15.94
C THR A 645 31.26 -64.28 -16.14
N PHE A 646 31.11 -63.46 -15.10
CA PHE A 646 30.36 -62.20 -15.15
C PHE A 646 31.28 -60.99 -15.40
N GLU A 647 30.71 -59.86 -15.84
CA GLU A 647 31.46 -58.60 -16.09
C GLU A 647 32.08 -58.01 -14.79
N GLY A 648 31.60 -58.44 -13.61
CA GLY A 648 32.11 -58.09 -12.28
C GLY A 648 32.28 -59.30 -11.35
N GLU A 649 32.32 -59.07 -10.03
CA GLU A 649 32.37 -60.14 -9.02
C GLU A 649 31.12 -61.02 -9.06
N ASN A 650 31.30 -62.33 -8.87
CA ASN A 650 30.22 -63.30 -8.84
C ASN A 650 29.66 -63.49 -7.43
N TYR A 651 28.38 -63.19 -7.23
CA TYR A 651 27.67 -63.37 -5.96
C TYR A 651 26.70 -64.56 -5.94
N PHE A 652 26.63 -65.34 -7.03
CA PHE A 652 25.86 -66.58 -7.08
C PHE A 652 26.58 -67.71 -6.34
N MET A 653 25.81 -68.64 -5.77
CA MET A 653 26.25 -69.79 -4.97
C MET A 653 25.69 -71.10 -5.55
N ALA A 654 26.18 -72.24 -5.07
CA ALA A 654 25.55 -73.52 -5.37
C ALA A 654 24.07 -73.52 -4.94
N HIS A 655 23.22 -74.24 -5.68
CA HIS A 655 21.77 -74.36 -5.49
C HIS A 655 20.95 -73.09 -5.76
N ASP A 656 21.59 -72.01 -6.21
CA ASP A 656 20.89 -70.81 -6.63
C ASP A 656 20.09 -71.07 -7.91
N LEU A 657 18.81 -70.67 -7.89
CA LEU A 657 17.94 -70.70 -9.05
C LEU A 657 18.11 -69.37 -9.82
N ILE A 658 18.93 -69.37 -10.86
CA ILE A 658 19.24 -68.21 -11.69
C ILE A 658 18.20 -68.08 -12.80
N ARG A 659 17.65 -66.87 -12.97
CA ARG A 659 16.79 -66.53 -14.10
C ARG A 659 17.44 -65.46 -14.98
N CYS A 660 17.35 -65.66 -16.29
CA CYS A 660 17.58 -64.64 -17.30
C CYS A 660 16.34 -64.59 -18.20
N GLN A 661 15.88 -63.39 -18.54
CA GLN A 661 14.75 -63.23 -19.46
C GLN A 661 14.86 -61.90 -20.19
N VAL A 662 14.78 -61.98 -21.52
CA VAL A 662 14.80 -60.84 -22.43
C VAL A 662 13.54 -60.91 -23.29
N PHE A 663 12.81 -59.79 -23.34
CA PHE A 663 11.66 -59.62 -24.21
C PHE A 663 12.13 -58.98 -25.51
N SER A 664 12.01 -59.71 -26.63
CA SER A 664 12.28 -59.20 -27.97
C SER A 664 10.98 -59.14 -28.75
N GLY A 665 10.79 -58.10 -29.58
CA GLY A 665 9.68 -58.08 -30.52
C GLY A 665 9.66 -59.34 -31.40
N ILE A 666 8.49 -59.73 -31.92
CA ILE A 666 8.35 -60.92 -32.77
C ILE A 666 9.31 -60.81 -33.96
N GLU A 667 10.36 -61.62 -33.97
CA GLU A 667 11.23 -61.80 -35.14
C GLU A 667 10.95 -63.15 -35.78
N ASN A 668 10.79 -63.14 -37.10
CA ASN A 668 10.76 -64.36 -37.92
C ASN A 668 12.20 -64.85 -38.07
N ASN A 669 12.44 -66.13 -37.80
CA ASN A 669 13.74 -66.70 -38.12
C ASN A 669 13.98 -66.72 -39.65
N ASN A 670 15.22 -66.98 -40.08
CA ASN A 670 15.62 -67.04 -41.51
C ASN A 670 14.83 -68.05 -42.37
N ASN A 671 13.94 -68.85 -41.77
CA ASN A 671 13.08 -69.83 -42.42
C ASN A 671 11.59 -69.43 -42.40
N GLY A 672 11.25 -68.21 -41.96
CA GLY A 672 9.88 -67.69 -41.96
C GLY A 672 8.96 -68.26 -40.89
N GLN A 673 9.50 -68.89 -39.83
CA GLN A 673 8.71 -69.32 -38.68
C GLN A 673 8.81 -68.29 -37.54
N PRO A 674 7.68 -67.97 -36.86
CA PRO A 674 7.68 -67.06 -35.73
C PRO A 674 8.49 -67.66 -34.58
N GLN A 675 9.49 -66.92 -34.10
CA GLN A 675 10.25 -67.28 -32.90
C GLN A 675 9.57 -66.67 -31.67
N SER A 676 9.58 -67.39 -30.54
CA SER A 676 8.95 -66.90 -29.30
C SER A 676 9.51 -65.52 -28.92
N PRO A 677 8.67 -64.51 -28.62
CA PRO A 677 9.10 -63.13 -28.31
C PRO A 677 9.82 -62.99 -26.96
N VAL A 678 10.07 -64.12 -26.28
CA VAL A 678 10.72 -64.17 -24.98
C VAL A 678 11.84 -65.18 -25.04
N ARG A 679 13.06 -64.70 -24.85
CA ARG A 679 14.26 -65.52 -24.71
C ARG A 679 14.65 -65.55 -23.23
N GLY A 680 14.75 -66.73 -22.62
CA GLY A 680 15.10 -66.81 -21.20
C GLY A 680 15.26 -68.23 -20.68
N TYR A 681 15.75 -68.37 -19.46
CA TYR A 681 15.95 -69.65 -18.76
C TYR A 681 15.86 -69.44 -17.25
N TRP A 682 15.47 -70.50 -16.51
CA TRP A 682 15.50 -70.55 -15.05
C TRP A 682 16.18 -71.85 -14.60
N VAL A 683 17.42 -71.74 -14.13
CA VAL A 683 18.37 -72.85 -14.02
C VAL A 683 19.02 -72.88 -12.64
N GLU A 684 19.37 -74.07 -12.16
CA GLU A 684 20.06 -74.24 -10.89
C GLU A 684 21.59 -74.26 -11.05
N VAL A 685 22.30 -73.50 -10.21
CA VAL A 685 23.76 -73.53 -10.14
C VAL A 685 24.22 -74.79 -9.45
N GLN A 686 25.05 -75.59 -10.11
CA GLN A 686 25.61 -76.79 -9.50
C GLN A 686 26.74 -76.46 -8.53
N SER A 687 27.67 -75.58 -8.93
CA SER A 687 28.80 -75.17 -8.08
C SER A 687 29.46 -73.87 -8.58
N VAL A 688 30.36 -73.31 -7.76
CA VAL A 688 31.11 -72.09 -8.08
C VAL A 688 32.60 -72.35 -7.87
N VAL A 689 33.43 -72.11 -8.89
CA VAL A 689 34.87 -72.39 -8.88
C VAL A 689 35.61 -71.20 -9.50
N ASP A 690 36.62 -70.67 -8.80
CA ASP A 690 37.44 -69.52 -9.24
C ASP A 690 36.62 -68.31 -9.70
N GLY A 691 35.50 -68.04 -9.00
CA GLY A 691 34.59 -66.94 -9.35
C GLY A 691 33.69 -67.20 -10.56
N LYS A 692 33.74 -68.39 -11.17
CA LYS A 692 32.86 -68.80 -12.27
C LYS A 692 31.77 -69.74 -11.76
N ILE A 693 30.54 -69.57 -12.22
CA ILE A 693 29.45 -70.53 -11.93
C ILE A 693 29.48 -71.69 -12.93
N ILE A 694 29.15 -72.87 -12.45
CA ILE A 694 29.05 -74.10 -13.24
C ILE A 694 27.60 -74.55 -13.26
N ILE A 695 27.02 -74.63 -14.45
CA ILE A 695 25.61 -75.04 -14.66
C ILE A 695 25.57 -76.23 -15.62
N PRO A 696 24.87 -77.33 -15.27
CA PRO A 696 24.67 -78.47 -16.16
C PRO A 696 23.92 -78.07 -17.43
N LYS A 697 24.33 -78.56 -18.60
CA LYS A 697 23.61 -78.29 -19.86
C LYS A 697 22.16 -78.78 -19.83
N SER A 698 21.87 -79.82 -19.03
CA SER A 698 20.51 -80.34 -18.83
C SER A 698 19.54 -79.28 -18.31
N GLU A 699 20.01 -78.30 -17.53
CA GLU A 699 19.16 -77.23 -16.98
C GLU A 699 18.57 -76.31 -18.05
N PHE A 700 19.23 -76.17 -19.20
CA PHE A 700 18.80 -75.27 -20.28
C PHE A 700 17.84 -75.92 -21.29
N THR A 701 17.52 -77.22 -21.10
CA THR A 701 16.70 -77.99 -22.05
C THR A 701 15.21 -77.62 -22.01
N GLU A 702 14.73 -77.13 -20.86
CA GLU A 702 13.30 -76.83 -20.63
C GLU A 702 12.83 -75.57 -21.38
N TRP A 703 13.68 -74.55 -21.50
CA TRP A 703 13.36 -73.29 -22.18
C TRP A 703 13.98 -73.17 -23.59
N GLY A 704 14.77 -74.15 -24.01
CA GLY A 704 15.40 -74.19 -25.34
C GLY A 704 16.38 -73.04 -25.64
N THR A 705 16.79 -72.30 -24.61
CA THR A 705 17.60 -71.09 -24.73
C THR A 705 18.94 -71.29 -24.00
N LEU A 706 20.05 -71.10 -24.73
CA LEU A 706 21.40 -71.22 -24.18
C LEU A 706 21.90 -69.88 -23.60
N PRO A 707 22.79 -69.90 -22.59
CA PRO A 707 23.41 -68.68 -22.06
C PRO A 707 24.40 -68.10 -23.08
N MET A 708 24.46 -66.77 -23.19
CA MET A 708 25.44 -66.07 -24.02
C MET A 708 26.04 -64.83 -23.34
N GLU A 709 27.13 -64.32 -23.90
CA GLU A 709 27.70 -63.03 -23.48
C GLU A 709 26.66 -61.91 -23.59
N GLY A 710 26.56 -61.10 -22.55
CA GLY A 710 25.61 -60.01 -22.43
C GLY A 710 24.30 -60.36 -21.70
N ASP A 711 23.98 -61.64 -21.47
CA ASP A 711 22.76 -62.05 -20.76
C ASP A 711 22.77 -61.53 -19.31
N GLU A 712 21.67 -60.91 -18.86
CA GLU A 712 21.50 -60.40 -17.49
C GLU A 712 20.77 -61.44 -16.62
N CYS A 713 21.48 -61.94 -15.62
CA CYS A 713 21.02 -62.98 -14.72
C CYS A 713 20.67 -62.41 -13.33
N VAL A 714 19.60 -62.92 -12.74
CA VAL A 714 19.14 -62.59 -11.38
C VAL A 714 18.84 -63.86 -10.58
N LEU A 715 19.08 -63.81 -9.27
CA LEU A 715 18.69 -64.88 -8.36
C LEU A 715 17.17 -64.88 -8.15
N MET A 716 16.55 -66.05 -8.28
CA MET A 716 15.13 -66.25 -8.03
C MET A 716 14.92 -67.54 -7.25
N GLY A 717 15.36 -67.55 -6.00
CA GLY A 717 15.20 -68.69 -5.11
C GLY A 717 16.46 -69.56 -5.00
N ASN A 718 16.41 -70.49 -4.06
CA ASN A 718 17.46 -71.48 -3.81
C ASN A 718 16.79 -72.74 -3.27
N THR A 719 17.19 -73.90 -3.76
CA THR A 719 16.55 -75.19 -3.42
C THR A 719 16.84 -75.62 -1.98
N GLU A 720 17.93 -75.15 -1.38
CA GLU A 720 18.38 -75.57 -0.04
C GLU A 720 18.37 -74.43 0.98
N ASN A 721 18.99 -73.30 0.67
CA ASN A 721 19.28 -72.21 1.60
C ASN A 721 18.08 -71.25 1.76
N PRO A 722 17.39 -71.24 2.93
CA PRO A 722 16.22 -70.39 3.15
C PRO A 722 16.52 -68.89 3.03
N TYR A 723 17.75 -68.45 3.32
CA TYR A 723 18.13 -67.04 3.22
C TYR A 723 18.22 -66.51 1.78
N ARG A 724 18.10 -67.40 0.80
CA ARG A 724 18.16 -67.08 -0.64
C ARG A 724 16.84 -67.40 -1.36
N GLN A 725 15.77 -67.63 -0.60
CA GLN A 725 14.42 -67.97 -1.10
C GLN A 725 13.46 -66.78 -1.18
N SER A 726 13.95 -65.56 -0.89
CA SER A 726 13.14 -64.35 -0.89
C SER A 726 13.54 -63.42 -2.04
N LEU A 727 12.55 -62.75 -2.62
CA LEU A 727 12.79 -61.72 -3.64
C LEU A 727 11.68 -60.67 -3.63
N ILE A 728 12.00 -59.48 -4.13
CA ILE A 728 11.01 -58.44 -4.45
C ILE A 728 10.90 -58.35 -5.95
N SER A 729 9.68 -58.51 -6.46
CA SER A 729 9.35 -58.39 -7.86
C SER A 729 8.57 -57.11 -8.10
N ILE A 730 9.11 -56.19 -8.89
CA ILE A 730 8.42 -54.98 -9.35
C ILE A 730 8.08 -55.19 -10.82
N ALA A 731 6.81 -55.36 -11.13
CA ALA A 731 6.34 -55.61 -12.48
C ALA A 731 5.51 -54.43 -12.99
N ALA A 732 5.90 -53.93 -14.17
CA ALA A 732 5.11 -53.03 -15.00
C ALA A 732 4.82 -53.74 -16.34
N THR A 733 4.27 -54.96 -16.27
CA THR A 733 4.02 -55.82 -17.41
C THR A 733 2.83 -55.34 -18.25
N GLU A 734 2.83 -55.65 -19.55
CA GLU A 734 1.73 -55.34 -20.49
C GLU A 734 0.42 -56.10 -20.19
N ASP A 735 0.38 -56.92 -19.13
CA ASP A 735 -0.84 -57.56 -18.60
C ASP A 735 -1.80 -56.56 -17.92
N GLY A 736 -1.43 -55.28 -17.87
CA GLY A 736 -2.23 -54.19 -17.32
C GLY A 736 -2.29 -54.17 -15.79
N GLN A 737 -1.45 -54.96 -15.11
CA GLN A 737 -1.50 -55.15 -13.66
C GLN A 737 -0.19 -54.72 -12.99
N PRO A 738 0.09 -53.42 -12.90
CA PRO A 738 1.30 -52.90 -12.25
C PRO A 738 1.30 -53.25 -10.77
N ARG A 739 2.37 -53.90 -10.30
CA ARG A 739 2.44 -54.43 -8.92
C ARG A 739 3.86 -54.57 -8.38
N ILE A 740 3.98 -54.45 -7.07
CA ILE A 740 5.16 -54.82 -6.28
C ILE A 740 4.77 -56.02 -5.43
N ASP A 741 5.41 -57.16 -5.68
CA ASP A 741 5.20 -58.42 -4.98
C ASP A 741 6.37 -58.71 -4.06
N ILE A 742 6.07 -58.94 -2.78
CA ILE A 742 7.01 -59.44 -1.79
C ILE A 742 6.79 -60.94 -1.69
N MET A 743 7.82 -61.70 -2.06
CA MET A 743 7.77 -63.16 -2.10
C MET A 743 8.79 -63.78 -1.14
N ASP A 744 8.36 -64.85 -0.47
CA ASP A 744 9.20 -65.62 0.43
C ASP A 744 8.86 -67.12 0.37
N GLY A 745 9.91 -67.94 0.40
CA GLY A 745 9.81 -69.41 0.31
C GLY A 745 9.94 -70.00 -1.10
N VAL A 746 10.63 -69.32 -2.03
CA VAL A 746 10.85 -69.81 -3.41
C VAL A 746 11.91 -70.92 -3.44
N LYS A 747 11.47 -72.17 -3.22
CA LYS A 747 12.33 -73.38 -3.18
C LYS A 747 12.41 -74.15 -4.49
N GLU A 748 11.57 -73.77 -5.44
CA GLU A 748 11.38 -74.45 -6.72
C GLU A 748 11.25 -73.38 -7.82
N LYS A 749 11.25 -73.79 -9.09
CA LYS A 749 11.10 -72.88 -10.25
C LYS A 749 9.64 -72.41 -10.43
N ASN A 750 8.95 -72.02 -9.35
CA ASN A 750 7.58 -71.48 -9.31
C ASN A 750 7.36 -70.57 -8.08
N PHE A 751 6.25 -69.82 -8.04
CA PHE A 751 5.91 -68.89 -6.96
C PHE A 751 4.68 -69.32 -6.11
N VAL A 752 4.27 -70.59 -6.18
CA VAL A 752 3.05 -71.06 -5.52
C VAL A 752 3.16 -70.87 -4.01
N GLY A 753 2.17 -70.21 -3.40
CA GLY A 753 2.12 -69.99 -1.96
C GLY A 753 3.20 -69.06 -1.39
N CYS A 754 3.94 -68.33 -2.25
CA CYS A 754 5.08 -67.51 -1.83
C CYS A 754 4.74 -66.02 -1.58
N LEU A 755 3.58 -65.52 -2.02
CA LEU A 755 3.19 -64.10 -1.87
C LEU A 755 2.88 -63.77 -0.39
N ARG A 756 3.48 -62.70 0.13
CA ARG A 756 3.25 -62.21 1.52
C ARG A 756 2.61 -60.82 1.56
N ALA A 757 2.93 -60.00 0.56
CA ALA A 757 2.32 -58.69 0.37
C ALA A 757 2.37 -58.27 -1.09
N ARG A 758 1.35 -57.53 -1.52
CA ARG A 758 1.25 -56.88 -2.82
C ARG A 758 0.83 -55.42 -2.66
N PHE A 759 1.52 -54.54 -3.38
CA PHE A 759 1.14 -53.14 -3.54
C PHE A 759 0.97 -52.82 -5.03
N GLY A 760 -0.20 -52.29 -5.42
CA GLY A 760 -0.57 -52.08 -6.82
C GLY A 760 -1.86 -52.81 -7.15
N ASN A 761 -1.96 -53.39 -8.35
CA ASN A 761 -3.17 -54.12 -8.76
C ASN A 761 -3.31 -55.45 -7.98
N LEU A 762 -4.40 -55.60 -7.22
CA LEU A 762 -4.73 -56.75 -6.38
C LEU A 762 -5.52 -57.84 -7.11
N ASP A 763 -5.94 -57.59 -8.35
CA ASP A 763 -6.67 -58.53 -9.17
C ASP A 763 -5.89 -59.85 -9.31
N GLY A 764 -6.64 -60.96 -9.30
CA GLY A 764 -6.08 -62.31 -9.39
C GLY A 764 -5.55 -62.89 -8.06
N ILE A 765 -5.64 -62.15 -6.94
CA ILE A 765 -5.43 -62.72 -5.61
C ILE A 765 -6.69 -63.49 -5.19
N GLY A 766 -6.51 -64.77 -4.88
CA GLY A 766 -7.53 -65.60 -4.24
C GLY A 766 -7.11 -65.93 -2.82
N ASP A 767 -7.81 -65.38 -1.82
CA ASP A 767 -7.56 -65.63 -0.41
C ASP A 767 -8.83 -66.10 0.31
N SER A 768 -8.74 -67.28 0.93
CA SER A 768 -9.82 -67.92 1.67
C SER A 768 -10.27 -67.15 2.92
N ASN A 769 -9.48 -66.21 3.43
CA ASN A 769 -9.84 -65.36 4.57
C ASN A 769 -10.86 -64.28 4.20
N PHE A 770 -11.02 -63.98 2.91
CA PHE A 770 -11.99 -63.02 2.40
C PHE A 770 -13.20 -63.75 1.80
N PRO A 771 -14.42 -63.19 1.94
CA PRO A 771 -15.59 -63.71 1.23
C PRO A 771 -15.37 -63.74 -0.29
N LEU A 772 -16.02 -64.69 -0.98
CA LEU A 772 -15.91 -64.87 -2.44
C LEU A 772 -16.32 -63.60 -3.24
N ASP A 773 -17.29 -62.83 -2.74
CA ASP A 773 -17.78 -61.59 -3.34
C ASP A 773 -16.95 -60.34 -2.96
N LYS A 774 -15.97 -60.50 -2.06
CA LYS A 774 -15.11 -59.42 -1.55
C LYS A 774 -13.64 -59.80 -1.57
N GLN A 775 -13.23 -60.52 -2.61
CA GLN A 775 -11.82 -60.77 -2.85
C GLN A 775 -11.08 -59.44 -3.11
N PRO A 776 -9.78 -59.36 -2.77
CA PRO A 776 -8.95 -58.21 -3.11
C PRO A 776 -9.02 -57.91 -4.62
N GLN A 777 -9.31 -56.66 -4.97
CA GLN A 777 -9.49 -56.23 -6.35
C GLN A 777 -9.08 -54.77 -6.52
N GLY A 778 -8.72 -54.38 -7.76
CA GLY A 778 -8.28 -53.03 -8.11
C GLY A 778 -6.93 -52.63 -7.48
N ASN A 779 -6.61 -51.34 -7.54
CA ASN A 779 -5.35 -50.82 -7.02
C ASN A 779 -5.42 -50.62 -5.50
N GLY A 780 -4.55 -51.28 -4.74
CA GLY A 780 -4.53 -51.20 -3.29
C GLY A 780 -3.33 -51.88 -2.63
N LEU A 781 -3.49 -52.22 -1.35
CA LEU A 781 -2.52 -52.92 -0.53
C LEU A 781 -3.15 -54.21 0.02
N TYR A 782 -2.53 -55.36 -0.29
CA TYR A 782 -2.82 -56.65 0.33
C TYR A 782 -1.58 -57.10 1.11
N ALA A 783 -1.73 -57.50 2.36
CA ALA A 783 -0.63 -57.96 3.20
C ALA A 783 -1.13 -58.87 4.31
N ASP A 784 -0.33 -59.87 4.68
CA ASP A 784 -0.61 -60.77 5.81
C ASP A 784 -0.69 -60.00 7.15
N ASN A 785 0.05 -58.87 7.30
CA ASN A 785 0.07 -58.03 8.50
C ASN A 785 0.53 -56.58 8.19
N ALA A 786 -0.14 -55.53 8.72
CA ALA A 786 0.18 -54.11 8.46
C ALA A 786 -0.12 -53.17 9.65
N TYR A 787 0.78 -52.19 9.90
CA TYR A 787 0.61 -51.11 10.89
C TYR A 787 0.64 -49.76 10.17
N LEU A 788 -0.49 -49.01 10.19
CA LEU A 788 -0.67 -47.80 9.39
C LEU A 788 -0.94 -46.55 10.26
N ARG A 789 -0.44 -45.38 9.84
CA ARG A 789 -0.66 -44.07 10.49
C ARG A 789 -1.18 -43.06 9.47
N GLY A 790 -2.12 -42.20 9.86
CA GLY A 790 -2.64 -41.11 9.02
C GLY A 790 -4.14 -40.92 9.17
N THR A 791 -4.72 -40.12 8.26
CA THR A 791 -6.17 -39.99 8.10
C THR A 791 -6.69 -41.16 7.29
N PHE A 792 -7.66 -41.87 7.86
CA PHE A 792 -8.36 -42.94 7.19
C PHE A 792 -9.72 -42.41 6.77
N LEU A 793 -9.98 -42.42 5.46
CA LEU A 793 -11.26 -42.05 4.89
C LEU A 793 -12.05 -43.31 4.59
N LEU A 794 -13.30 -43.33 5.00
CA LEU A 794 -14.23 -44.37 4.58
C LEU A 794 -14.59 -44.17 3.10
N THR A 795 -15.13 -45.21 2.46
CA THR A 795 -15.69 -45.09 1.10
C THR A 795 -16.85 -44.09 1.01
N THR A 796 -17.42 -43.68 2.15
CA THR A 796 -18.41 -42.59 2.26
C THR A 796 -17.80 -41.19 2.13
N GLY A 797 -16.47 -41.06 2.11
CA GLY A 797 -15.75 -39.78 2.10
C GLY A 797 -15.57 -39.15 3.48
N GLU A 798 -16.05 -39.81 4.54
CA GLU A 798 -15.91 -39.33 5.92
C GLU A 798 -14.56 -39.73 6.51
N ASP A 799 -13.92 -38.78 7.18
CA ASP A 799 -12.73 -39.02 8.00
C ASP A 799 -13.13 -39.79 9.26
N ILE A 800 -12.41 -40.88 9.53
CA ILE A 800 -12.67 -41.74 10.69
C ILE A 800 -12.52 -40.96 12.00
N LYS A 801 -11.52 -40.08 12.12
CA LYS A 801 -11.32 -39.22 13.31
C LYS A 801 -12.48 -38.25 13.46
N THR A 802 -12.90 -37.56 12.39
CA THR A 802 -14.09 -36.68 12.43
C THR A 802 -15.34 -37.45 12.85
N LYS A 803 -15.50 -38.69 12.36
CA LYS A 803 -16.62 -39.54 12.74
C LYS A 803 -16.60 -39.89 14.24
N PHE A 804 -15.40 -40.08 14.83
CA PHE A 804 -15.23 -40.26 16.27
C PHE A 804 -15.47 -38.97 17.06
N GLU A 805 -14.91 -37.82 16.63
CA GLU A 805 -15.10 -36.52 17.29
C GLU A 805 -16.57 -36.07 17.30
N VAL A 806 -17.28 -36.26 16.19
CA VAL A 806 -18.73 -35.99 16.09
C VAL A 806 -19.52 -36.90 17.02
N MET A 807 -19.06 -38.14 17.21
CA MET A 807 -19.69 -39.07 18.15
C MET A 807 -19.44 -38.62 19.60
N GLU A 808 -18.23 -38.18 19.94
CA GLU A 808 -17.89 -37.63 21.27
C GLU A 808 -18.71 -36.37 21.60
N GLY A 809 -18.77 -35.38 20.71
CA GLY A 809 -19.54 -34.15 20.94
C GLY A 809 -21.05 -34.40 21.10
N LYS A 810 -21.60 -35.42 20.41
CA LYS A 810 -23.00 -35.85 20.62
C LYS A 810 -23.21 -36.46 22.01
N ILE A 811 -22.22 -37.19 22.53
CA ILE A 811 -22.28 -37.77 23.87
C ILE A 811 -22.21 -36.65 24.93
N GLU A 812 -21.29 -35.68 24.79
CA GLU A 812 -21.16 -34.55 25.72
C GLU A 812 -22.43 -33.70 25.82
N SER A 813 -23.01 -33.34 24.67
CA SER A 813 -24.26 -32.56 24.63
C SER A 813 -25.43 -33.30 25.29
N MET A 814 -25.49 -34.62 25.16
CA MET A 814 -26.53 -35.44 25.79
C MET A 814 -26.36 -35.50 27.32
N VAL A 815 -25.13 -35.48 27.82
CA VAL A 815 -24.83 -35.49 29.27
C VAL A 815 -25.18 -34.14 29.93
N GLU A 816 -24.89 -33.01 29.29
CA GLU A 816 -25.23 -31.69 29.84
C GLU A 816 -26.74 -31.41 29.85
N GLY A 817 -27.47 -31.84 28.81
CA GLY A 817 -28.94 -31.74 28.81
C GLY A 817 -29.57 -32.46 30.00
N LEU A 818 -29.06 -33.64 30.37
CA LEU A 818 -29.53 -34.37 31.56
C LEU A 818 -29.27 -33.59 32.86
N ARG A 819 -28.17 -32.83 32.97
CA ARG A 819 -27.86 -32.05 34.18
C ARG A 819 -28.81 -30.86 34.37
N GLU A 820 -29.25 -30.22 33.29
CA GLU A 820 -30.23 -29.12 33.35
C GLU A 820 -31.60 -29.62 33.84
N ASP A 821 -32.08 -30.75 33.28
CA ASP A 821 -33.35 -31.37 33.66
C ASP A 821 -33.41 -31.69 35.17
N PHE A 822 -32.30 -32.18 35.75
CA PHE A 822 -32.25 -32.51 37.17
C PHE A 822 -32.31 -31.29 38.12
N MET A 823 -31.93 -30.10 37.67
CA MET A 823 -31.76 -28.92 38.53
C MET A 823 -32.97 -27.98 38.51
N GLN A 824 -33.67 -27.83 37.38
CA GLN A 824 -34.85 -26.97 37.28
C GLN A 824 -36.03 -27.50 38.10
N ASP A 825 -36.16 -28.81 38.25
CA ASP A 825 -37.28 -29.43 38.96
C ASP A 825 -37.22 -29.30 40.50
N LYS A 826 -36.10 -28.85 41.08
CA LYS A 826 -35.86 -28.95 42.54
C LYS A 826 -35.52 -27.65 43.26
N GLY A 827 -35.32 -26.52 42.57
CA GLY A 827 -34.81 -25.27 43.19
C GLY A 827 -35.63 -24.03 42.86
N PHE A 828 -35.56 -23.01 43.74
CA PHE A 828 -36.24 -21.72 43.57
C PHE A 828 -35.45 -20.72 42.71
N LEU A 829 -34.13 -20.88 42.60
CA LEU A 829 -33.26 -19.98 41.86
C LEU A 829 -33.28 -20.28 40.36
N ALA A 830 -33.27 -19.24 39.53
CA ALA A 830 -33.07 -19.34 38.09
C ALA A 830 -31.58 -19.43 37.75
N ASN A 831 -31.25 -20.20 36.70
CA ASN A 831 -29.87 -20.43 36.23
C ASN A 831 -28.87 -20.83 37.36
N PRO A 832 -29.19 -21.80 38.23
CA PRO A 832 -28.36 -22.17 39.39
C PRO A 832 -27.04 -22.88 39.03
N ASN A 833 -26.94 -23.41 37.80
CA ASN A 833 -25.77 -24.09 37.28
C ASN A 833 -24.81 -23.14 36.53
N PHE A 834 -25.20 -21.86 36.33
CA PHE A 834 -24.45 -20.85 35.59
C PHE A 834 -24.18 -21.20 34.11
N TYR A 835 -24.90 -22.17 33.54
CA TYR A 835 -24.71 -22.60 32.16
C TYR A 835 -25.00 -21.46 31.18
N ASN A 836 -26.07 -20.70 31.43
CA ASN A 836 -26.42 -19.51 30.64
C ASN A 836 -25.65 -18.26 31.11
N GLY A 837 -24.42 -18.42 31.58
CA GLY A 837 -23.60 -17.35 32.09
C GLY A 837 -24.20 -16.72 33.36
N MET A 838 -24.12 -15.40 33.45
CA MET A 838 -24.69 -14.61 34.57
C MET A 838 -26.16 -14.20 34.33
N LEU A 839 -26.89 -14.88 33.44
CA LEU A 839 -28.31 -14.60 33.23
C LEU A 839 -29.08 -14.76 34.56
N ASN A 840 -29.90 -13.77 34.92
CA ASN A 840 -30.63 -13.64 36.20
C ASN A 840 -29.75 -13.54 37.45
N TRP A 841 -28.45 -13.31 37.29
CA TRP A 841 -27.50 -13.05 38.38
C TRP A 841 -26.91 -11.65 38.27
N HIS A 842 -27.15 -10.83 39.29
CA HIS A 842 -26.68 -9.46 39.41
C HIS A 842 -25.41 -9.40 40.27
N THR A 843 -24.45 -8.57 39.85
CA THR A 843 -23.20 -8.35 40.57
C THR A 843 -22.65 -6.97 40.21
N ASN A 844 -21.77 -6.41 41.03
CA ASN A 844 -21.08 -5.16 40.71
C ASN A 844 -19.59 -5.42 40.47
N ASN A 845 -19.20 -5.54 39.21
CA ASN A 845 -17.83 -5.87 38.83
C ASN A 845 -16.95 -4.61 38.72
N ASP A 846 -15.87 -4.55 39.50
CA ASP A 846 -14.83 -3.53 39.40
C ASP A 846 -13.88 -3.88 38.24
N VAL A 847 -14.28 -3.51 37.02
CA VAL A 847 -13.50 -3.74 35.81
C VAL A 847 -12.86 -2.42 35.34
N VAL A 848 -11.54 -2.34 35.45
CA VAL A 848 -10.77 -1.25 34.84
C VAL A 848 -10.33 -1.69 33.46
N PHE A 849 -10.83 -1.02 32.45
CA PHE A 849 -10.43 -1.26 31.08
C PHE A 849 -9.30 -0.31 30.68
N TYR A 850 -8.25 -0.83 30.06
CA TYR A 850 -7.12 0.00 29.64
C TYR A 850 -7.41 0.71 28.31
N LYS A 851 -7.13 2.02 28.27
CA LYS A 851 -7.26 2.88 27.09
C LYS A 851 -5.92 3.56 26.78
N VAL A 852 -5.64 3.79 25.50
CA VAL A 852 -4.64 4.76 25.04
C VAL A 852 -5.39 5.91 24.37
N GLY A 853 -5.36 7.09 24.99
CA GLY A 853 -6.25 8.19 24.63
C GLY A 853 -7.72 7.82 24.83
N SER A 854 -8.56 8.01 23.81
CA SER A 854 -9.98 7.66 23.79
C SER A 854 -10.29 6.26 23.22
N LYS A 855 -9.27 5.46 22.87
CA LYS A 855 -9.43 4.12 22.26
C LYS A 855 -9.07 2.97 23.22
N TRP A 856 -9.87 1.91 23.17
CA TRP A 856 -9.63 0.66 23.90
C TRP A 856 -8.40 -0.07 23.34
N ILE A 857 -7.65 -0.75 24.21
CA ILE A 857 -6.53 -1.62 23.80
C ILE A 857 -7.08 -3.03 23.56
N TRP A 858 -6.83 -3.56 22.37
CA TRP A 858 -7.28 -4.88 21.92
C TRP A 858 -6.09 -5.81 21.68
N THR A 859 -6.18 -7.05 22.17
CA THR A 859 -5.50 -8.22 21.59
C THR A 859 -6.59 -9.17 21.06
N ASP A 860 -6.47 -10.49 21.20
CA ASP A 860 -7.57 -11.43 20.92
C ASP A 860 -8.79 -11.19 21.84
N ASN A 861 -8.63 -10.44 22.93
CA ASN A 861 -9.69 -9.95 23.82
C ASN A 861 -9.38 -8.53 24.36
N ILE A 862 -10.38 -7.85 24.94
CA ILE A 862 -10.20 -6.53 25.59
C ILE A 862 -9.36 -6.67 26.86
N ILE A 863 -8.28 -5.91 26.98
CA ILE A 863 -7.43 -5.93 28.18
C ILE A 863 -8.13 -5.19 29.33
N SER A 864 -8.45 -5.92 30.40
CA SER A 864 -9.06 -5.37 31.61
C SER A 864 -8.41 -5.89 32.89
N LEU A 865 -8.30 -5.03 33.88
CA LEU A 865 -7.93 -5.39 35.25
C LEU A 865 -9.22 -5.56 36.06
N LYS A 866 -9.54 -6.80 36.41
CA LYS A 866 -10.69 -7.15 37.27
C LYS A 866 -10.21 -7.27 38.72
N LYS A 867 -10.56 -6.30 39.57
CA LYS A 867 -10.15 -6.31 40.99
C LYS A 867 -11.13 -7.14 41.83
N ASN A 868 -12.38 -6.69 41.89
CA ASN A 868 -13.49 -7.39 42.56
C ASN A 868 -14.50 -7.80 41.49
N PHE A 869 -14.83 -9.08 41.40
CA PHE A 869 -15.72 -9.56 40.34
C PHE A 869 -16.46 -10.85 40.69
N ALA A 870 -17.60 -11.07 40.05
CA ALA A 870 -18.25 -12.36 39.88
C ALA A 870 -18.50 -12.60 38.38
N LEU A 871 -18.10 -13.76 37.88
CA LEU A 871 -18.28 -14.16 36.48
C LEU A 871 -18.35 -15.67 36.33
N THR A 872 -18.78 -16.14 35.17
CA THR A 872 -18.75 -17.55 34.81
C THR A 872 -17.45 -17.92 34.10
N GLU A 873 -16.87 -19.07 34.47
CA GLU A 873 -15.64 -19.61 33.90
C GLU A 873 -15.77 -21.12 33.71
N TRP A 874 -14.98 -21.69 32.80
CA TRP A 874 -14.92 -23.13 32.58
C TRP A 874 -13.75 -23.71 33.38
N ASP A 875 -14.01 -24.63 34.31
CA ASP A 875 -13.00 -25.21 35.22
C ASP A 875 -12.97 -26.74 35.07
N GLY A 876 -12.13 -27.22 34.15
CA GLY A 876 -12.24 -28.59 33.64
C GLY A 876 -13.63 -28.79 33.02
N GLU A 877 -14.20 -30.00 33.06
CA GLU A 877 -15.46 -30.35 32.36
C GLU A 877 -16.76 -29.70 32.91
N ARG A 878 -16.72 -28.52 33.54
CA ARG A 878 -17.91 -27.88 34.12
C ARG A 878 -17.86 -26.35 34.09
N THR A 879 -19.02 -25.73 33.94
CA THR A 879 -19.21 -24.29 34.12
C THR A 879 -19.33 -23.96 35.60
N ILE A 880 -18.62 -22.92 36.04
CA ILE A 880 -18.58 -22.47 37.42
C ILE A 880 -18.87 -20.97 37.51
N CYS A 881 -19.33 -20.50 38.67
CA CYS A 881 -19.31 -19.10 39.05
C CYS A 881 -18.08 -18.83 39.92
N ARG A 882 -17.21 -17.93 39.46
CA ARG A 882 -16.02 -17.48 40.17
C ARG A 882 -16.28 -16.11 40.79
N ILE A 883 -16.21 -16.03 42.12
CA ILE A 883 -16.38 -14.80 42.90
C ILE A 883 -15.06 -14.45 43.56
N ARG A 884 -14.61 -13.21 43.38
CA ARG A 884 -13.43 -12.63 44.03
C ARG A 884 -13.79 -11.31 44.70
N SER A 885 -13.77 -11.30 46.03
CA SER A 885 -14.05 -10.14 46.88
C SER A 885 -15.33 -9.40 46.45
N ASN A 886 -16.37 -10.16 46.10
CA ASN A 886 -17.61 -9.65 45.51
C ASN A 886 -18.81 -10.55 45.87
N TYR A 887 -19.97 -10.33 45.25
CA TYR A 887 -21.20 -11.10 45.45
C TYR A 887 -21.93 -11.40 44.14
N ILE A 888 -22.80 -12.40 44.19
CA ILE A 888 -23.88 -12.62 43.22
C ILE A 888 -25.21 -12.42 43.95
N ARG A 889 -26.18 -11.81 43.26
CA ARG A 889 -27.52 -11.57 43.76
C ARG A 889 -28.56 -11.97 42.73
N GLN A 890 -29.62 -12.63 43.16
CA GLN A 890 -30.81 -12.80 42.32
C GLN A 890 -31.95 -12.01 42.95
N ASN A 891 -32.55 -11.12 42.16
CA ASN A 891 -33.66 -10.32 42.66
C ASN A 891 -34.89 -11.23 42.84
N HIS A 892 -35.77 -10.87 43.77
CA HIS A 892 -36.99 -11.66 44.03
C HIS A 892 -37.85 -11.89 42.78
N SER A 893 -37.88 -10.94 41.83
CA SER A 893 -38.61 -11.06 40.56
C SER A 893 -38.07 -12.12 39.60
N ASP A 894 -36.81 -12.53 39.78
CA ASP A 894 -36.08 -13.39 38.86
C ASP A 894 -36.10 -14.87 39.31
N TYR A 895 -36.72 -15.17 40.45
CA TYR A 895 -36.87 -16.53 40.94
C TYR A 895 -37.77 -17.37 40.03
N LEU A 896 -37.43 -18.65 39.89
CA LEU A 896 -38.19 -19.61 39.09
C LEU A 896 -39.53 -19.95 39.75
N SER A 897 -39.53 -20.07 41.08
CA SER A 897 -40.71 -20.37 41.90
C SER A 897 -40.50 -19.90 43.34
N LEU A 898 -41.57 -19.88 44.13
CA LEU A 898 -41.54 -19.57 45.56
C LEU A 898 -42.10 -20.75 46.36
N PRO A 899 -41.66 -20.94 47.62
CA PRO A 899 -42.22 -21.97 48.48
C PRO A 899 -43.69 -21.66 48.81
N GLU A 900 -44.48 -22.72 49.05
CA GLU A 900 -45.83 -22.59 49.57
C GLU A 900 -45.80 -22.30 51.07
N PHE A 901 -46.63 -21.37 51.54
CA PHE A 901 -46.70 -20.96 52.95
C PHE A 901 -48.00 -21.40 53.59
N VAL A 902 -47.89 -21.99 54.79
CA VAL A 902 -49.04 -22.37 55.62
C VAL A 902 -49.54 -21.13 56.37
N ILE A 903 -50.85 -20.93 56.43
CA ILE A 903 -51.48 -19.84 57.21
C ILE A 903 -51.91 -20.39 58.56
N ASN A 904 -51.48 -19.76 59.65
CA ASN A 904 -51.82 -20.15 61.01
C ASN A 904 -53.22 -19.65 61.43
N GLY A 905 -53.67 -20.05 62.63
CA GLY A 905 -54.99 -19.70 63.16
C GLY A 905 -55.25 -18.19 63.34
N ASP A 906 -54.21 -17.35 63.32
CA ASP A 906 -54.27 -15.90 63.46
C ASP A 906 -54.22 -15.17 62.09
N GLY A 907 -54.25 -15.92 60.98
CA GLY A 907 -54.22 -15.37 59.61
C GLY A 907 -52.83 -14.92 59.13
N LEU A 908 -51.76 -15.26 59.87
CA LEU A 908 -50.37 -14.99 59.50
C LEU A 908 -49.74 -16.20 58.80
N LYS A 909 -48.86 -15.96 57.84
CA LYS A 909 -48.10 -17.02 57.15
C LYS A 909 -46.91 -17.49 57.99
N GLU A 910 -46.65 -18.80 57.99
CA GLU A 910 -45.45 -19.39 58.59
C GLU A 910 -44.30 -19.41 57.56
N PRO A 911 -43.07 -19.04 57.93
CA PRO A 911 -41.92 -19.11 57.03
C PRO A 911 -41.53 -20.56 56.72
N ALA A 912 -41.08 -20.80 55.49
CA ALA A 912 -40.69 -22.13 55.02
C ALA A 912 -39.26 -22.48 55.48
N SER A 913 -39.03 -23.76 55.79
CA SER A 913 -37.66 -24.27 56.01
C SER A 913 -36.97 -24.45 54.66
N ILE A 914 -35.86 -23.76 54.46
CA ILE A 914 -35.06 -23.81 53.24
C ILE A 914 -33.69 -24.43 53.49
N TYR A 915 -33.12 -24.98 52.42
CA TYR A 915 -31.79 -25.55 52.33
C TYR A 915 -31.05 -24.88 51.19
N VAL A 916 -29.85 -24.38 51.47
CA VAL A 916 -28.89 -23.88 50.47
C VAL A 916 -27.74 -24.86 50.39
N SER A 917 -27.47 -25.38 49.19
CA SER A 917 -26.34 -26.26 48.94
C SER A 917 -25.60 -25.89 47.67
N PHE A 918 -24.28 -25.99 47.68
CA PHE A 918 -23.45 -25.85 46.48
C PHE A 918 -22.10 -26.53 46.65
N LEU A 919 -21.45 -26.86 45.54
CA LEU A 919 -20.07 -27.30 45.56
C LEU A 919 -19.15 -26.12 45.34
N PHE A 920 -18.09 -26.03 46.14
CA PHE A 920 -17.17 -24.89 46.11
C PHE A 920 -15.71 -25.29 46.21
N LYS A 921 -14.84 -24.41 45.70
CA LYS A 921 -13.39 -24.47 45.81
C LYS A 921 -12.88 -23.09 46.22
N VAL A 922 -12.29 -22.98 47.40
CA VAL A 922 -11.73 -21.71 47.89
C VAL A 922 -10.28 -21.60 47.42
N VAL A 923 -10.01 -20.59 46.60
CA VAL A 923 -8.69 -20.27 46.09
C VAL A 923 -7.94 -19.42 47.12
N THR A 924 -8.54 -18.32 47.58
CA THR A 924 -7.98 -17.49 48.66
C THR A 924 -8.96 -17.44 49.84
N PRO A 925 -8.49 -17.62 51.10
CA PRO A 925 -9.34 -17.60 52.28
C PRO A 925 -10.18 -16.32 52.40
N GLY A 926 -11.38 -16.45 52.96
CA GLY A 926 -12.30 -15.33 53.10
C GLY A 926 -13.55 -15.70 53.91
N ILE A 927 -14.47 -14.73 54.01
CA ILE A 927 -15.74 -14.86 54.72
C ILE A 927 -16.85 -15.03 53.70
N LEU A 928 -17.59 -16.13 53.80
CA LEU A 928 -18.83 -16.39 53.07
C LEU A 928 -19.99 -15.72 53.80
N ASN A 929 -20.77 -14.94 53.06
CA ASN A 929 -22.01 -14.34 53.53
C ASN A 929 -23.16 -14.77 52.60
N ILE A 930 -24.23 -15.30 53.18
CA ILE A 930 -25.47 -15.62 52.44
C ILE A 930 -26.63 -15.00 53.20
N SER A 931 -27.46 -14.22 52.52
CA SER A 931 -28.60 -13.53 53.12
C SER A 931 -29.70 -13.26 52.10
N PHE A 932 -30.87 -12.83 52.58
CA PHE A 932 -31.89 -12.20 51.74
C PHE A 932 -31.95 -10.71 52.04
N ASP A 933 -31.55 -9.89 51.08
CA ASP A 933 -31.60 -8.43 51.21
C ASP A 933 -33.04 -7.94 50.97
N ASN A 934 -33.43 -6.77 51.48
CA ASN A 934 -34.79 -6.22 51.31
C ASN A 934 -35.93 -7.11 51.86
N TYR A 935 -35.68 -7.77 53.00
CA TYR A 935 -36.63 -8.68 53.66
C TYR A 935 -37.85 -7.94 54.24
N ASP A 936 -39.07 -8.40 53.90
CA ASP A 936 -40.33 -7.85 54.41
C ASP A 936 -41.04 -8.87 55.32
N THR A 937 -41.25 -8.52 56.59
CA THR A 937 -41.88 -9.39 57.59
C THR A 937 -43.40 -9.22 57.69
N SER A 938 -43.98 -8.32 56.89
CA SER A 938 -45.41 -8.02 56.91
C SER A 938 -46.26 -9.25 56.57
N GLY A 939 -47.18 -9.63 57.46
CA GLY A 939 -48.10 -10.76 57.24
C GLY A 939 -47.53 -12.14 57.56
N PHE A 940 -46.35 -12.22 58.20
CA PHE A 940 -45.73 -13.46 58.67
C PHE A 940 -45.58 -13.48 60.20
N VAL A 941 -45.49 -14.68 60.77
CA VAL A 941 -45.13 -14.88 62.18
C VAL A 941 -43.70 -14.40 62.43
N GLU A 942 -43.40 -13.86 63.62
CA GLU A 942 -42.03 -13.47 64.01
C GLU A 942 -41.08 -14.68 63.95
N HIS A 943 -39.96 -14.53 63.25
CA HIS A 943 -38.97 -15.59 63.05
C HIS A 943 -37.58 -15.00 62.82
N GLU A 944 -36.55 -15.82 63.03
CA GLU A 944 -35.18 -15.49 62.67
C GLU A 944 -34.95 -15.78 61.18
N GLN A 945 -34.61 -14.74 60.43
CA GLN A 945 -34.33 -14.83 59.00
C GLN A 945 -33.07 -15.66 58.75
N PHE A 946 -33.09 -16.52 57.72
CA PHE A 946 -31.90 -17.21 57.25
C PHE A 946 -30.76 -16.22 56.90
N SER A 947 -29.63 -16.39 57.59
CA SER A 947 -28.39 -15.69 57.31
C SER A 947 -27.20 -16.60 57.66
N VAL A 948 -26.21 -16.64 56.77
CA VAL A 948 -24.96 -17.38 56.98
C VAL A 948 -23.81 -16.38 56.95
N ARG A 949 -22.92 -16.49 57.93
CA ARG A 949 -21.61 -15.84 57.93
C ARG A 949 -20.55 -16.82 58.43
N GLN A 950 -19.64 -17.25 57.55
CA GLN A 950 -18.68 -18.29 57.88
C GLN A 950 -17.29 -18.01 57.28
N ASP A 951 -16.24 -18.18 58.09
CA ASP A 951 -14.86 -18.18 57.62
C ASP A 951 -14.54 -19.46 56.85
N MET A 952 -14.00 -19.33 55.64
CA MET A 952 -13.61 -20.45 54.79
C MET A 952 -12.12 -20.41 54.47
N SER A 953 -11.45 -21.53 54.73
CA SER A 953 -10.03 -21.75 54.38
C SER A 953 -9.88 -22.26 52.94
N SER A 954 -8.67 -22.13 52.36
CA SER A 954 -8.38 -22.67 51.02
C SER A 954 -8.61 -24.18 50.97
N THR A 955 -9.23 -24.67 49.90
CA THR A 955 -9.57 -26.09 49.73
C THR A 955 -8.49 -26.90 49.00
N ASN A 956 -7.28 -26.33 48.79
CA ASN A 956 -6.16 -26.96 48.07
C ASN A 956 -6.56 -27.48 46.67
N GLY A 957 -7.40 -26.73 45.96
CA GLY A 957 -7.78 -27.03 44.58
C GLY A 957 -8.91 -28.06 44.43
N LYS A 958 -9.45 -28.60 45.52
CA LYS A 958 -10.56 -29.58 45.49
C LYS A 958 -11.91 -28.92 45.74
N TYR A 959 -12.94 -29.43 45.06
CA TYR A 959 -14.32 -29.07 45.35
C TYR A 959 -14.82 -29.78 46.62
N GLN A 960 -15.50 -29.04 47.49
CA GLN A 960 -16.15 -29.50 48.71
C GLN A 960 -17.62 -29.06 48.69
N GLN A 961 -18.48 -29.76 49.43
CA GLN A 961 -19.90 -29.42 49.51
C GLN A 961 -20.17 -28.48 50.69
N PHE A 962 -20.93 -27.43 50.42
CA PHE A 962 -21.51 -26.54 51.42
C PHE A 962 -22.99 -26.84 51.58
N ASN A 963 -23.49 -26.87 52.81
CA ASN A 963 -24.90 -27.01 53.13
C ASN A 963 -25.26 -26.08 54.31
N ALA A 964 -26.35 -25.33 54.18
CA ALA A 964 -26.93 -24.52 55.26
C ALA A 964 -28.45 -24.59 55.21
N SER A 965 -29.11 -24.38 56.35
CA SER A 965 -30.57 -24.39 56.45
C SER A 965 -31.07 -23.29 57.38
N GLY A 966 -32.30 -22.83 57.15
CA GLY A 966 -33.01 -21.94 58.07
C GLY A 966 -34.38 -21.55 57.54
N LEU A 967 -34.95 -20.47 58.07
CA LEU A 967 -36.31 -20.04 57.74
C LEU A 967 -36.30 -18.91 56.72
N TRP A 968 -37.17 -19.01 55.71
CA TRP A 968 -37.38 -17.99 54.69
C TRP A 968 -38.87 -17.78 54.43
N ASN A 969 -39.32 -16.53 54.46
CA ASN A 969 -40.71 -16.16 54.19
C ASN A 969 -41.01 -15.88 52.71
N GLY A 970 -40.07 -16.20 51.81
CA GLY A 970 -40.22 -15.97 50.37
C GLY A 970 -39.92 -14.56 49.90
N THR A 971 -39.64 -13.61 50.80
CA THR A 971 -39.37 -12.22 50.42
C THR A 971 -37.86 -11.92 50.40
N GLY A 972 -37.48 -10.85 49.70
CA GLY A 972 -36.09 -10.39 49.61
C GLY A 972 -35.27 -11.04 48.49
N ASP A 973 -34.16 -10.39 48.17
CA ASP A 973 -33.22 -10.74 47.11
C ASP A 973 -32.11 -11.64 47.67
N PHE A 974 -31.92 -12.81 47.08
CA PHE A 974 -30.93 -13.78 47.50
C PHE A 974 -29.54 -13.26 47.14
N THR A 975 -28.68 -13.06 48.13
CA THR A 975 -27.30 -12.60 47.95
C THR A 975 -26.32 -13.62 48.51
N LEU A 976 -25.33 -14.02 47.71
CA LEU A 976 -24.18 -14.82 48.12
C LEU A 976 -22.90 -14.04 47.83
N GLY A 977 -22.16 -13.67 48.88
CA GLY A 977 -20.92 -12.91 48.80
C GLY A 977 -19.74 -13.64 49.42
N PHE A 978 -18.54 -13.41 48.89
CA PHE A 978 -17.30 -13.94 49.45
C PHE A 978 -16.18 -12.90 49.43
N THR A 979 -15.50 -12.70 50.56
CA THR A 979 -14.44 -11.67 50.67
C THR A 979 -13.10 -12.11 50.08
N GLY A 980 -12.85 -13.42 49.97
CA GLY A 980 -11.69 -14.01 49.29
C GLY A 980 -11.99 -14.35 47.84
N GLU A 981 -11.45 -15.46 47.34
CA GLU A 981 -11.77 -16.01 46.01
C GLU A 981 -12.33 -17.43 46.13
N ILE A 982 -13.53 -17.65 45.58
CA ILE A 982 -14.26 -18.92 45.61
C ILE A 982 -14.81 -19.24 44.22
N HIS A 983 -14.72 -20.50 43.83
CA HIS A 983 -15.37 -21.06 42.64
C HIS A 983 -16.53 -21.90 43.13
N LEU A 984 -17.74 -21.71 42.60
CA LEU A 984 -18.93 -22.43 43.01
C LEU A 984 -19.72 -22.93 41.80
N TYR A 985 -20.37 -24.08 41.94
CA TYR A 985 -21.27 -24.63 40.93
C TYR A 985 -22.34 -25.50 41.59
N MET A 986 -23.45 -25.73 40.87
CA MET A 986 -24.66 -26.39 41.39
C MET A 986 -25.23 -25.70 42.63
N LEU A 987 -25.59 -24.42 42.50
CA LEU A 987 -26.18 -23.65 43.61
C LEU A 987 -27.67 -23.92 43.73
N ILE A 988 -28.07 -24.67 44.75
CA ILE A 988 -29.47 -25.05 44.96
C ILE A 988 -29.99 -24.33 46.19
N LEU A 989 -31.17 -23.73 46.06
CA LEU A 989 -32.00 -23.22 47.14
C LEU A 989 -33.36 -23.92 47.04
N THR A 990 -33.73 -24.72 48.03
CA THR A 990 -34.91 -25.59 47.97
C THR A 990 -35.56 -25.80 49.35
N THR A 991 -36.81 -26.22 49.40
CA THR A 991 -37.46 -26.74 50.62
C THR A 991 -37.20 -28.23 50.83
N ASP A 992 -36.74 -28.94 49.80
CA ASP A 992 -36.46 -30.37 49.89
C ASP A 992 -35.12 -30.58 50.60
N ARG A 993 -35.17 -31.32 51.70
CA ARG A 993 -33.93 -31.75 52.36
C ARG A 993 -33.22 -32.71 51.41
N LEU A 994 -32.13 -32.25 50.79
CA LEU A 994 -31.20 -33.12 50.07
C LEU A 994 -30.69 -34.18 51.06
N GLU A 995 -31.20 -35.40 50.96
CA GLU A 995 -30.59 -36.54 51.64
C GLU A 995 -29.19 -36.73 51.05
N SER A 996 -28.20 -36.81 51.95
CA SER A 996 -26.76 -36.83 51.68
C SER A 996 -26.30 -37.96 50.76
#